data_AF-A0A958QIN0-F1
#
_entry.id   AF-A0A958QIN0-F1
#
_cell.length_a   1.000
_cell.length_b   1.000
_cell.length_c   1.000
_cell.angle_alpha   90.00
_cell.angle_beta   90.00
_cell.angle_gamma   90.00
#
_symmetry.space_group_name_H-M   'P 1'
#
loop_
_entity.id
_entity.type
_entity.pdbx_description
1 polymer ?
#
loop_
_entity_poly.entity_id
_entity_poly.type
_entity_poly.pdbx_seq_one_letter_code
_entity_poly.pdbx_strand_id
1 'polypeptide(L)'
;MTRKYMRLAVVFLACFACGLCCFLLSVYAFDLAPLENDDTAYLLQARALANGRISVPGPPANNMIPTQFTLGFFDGRMYSAHFPGNAWVLSLAELIGFPWLIPFLLAPLAAFVSAKFAAEIGDSRLFKLVFVLALLSPCTIGMGALIYSENVSRFCLALFAYFLFCSLRRGNSRARVLCFAGAAGISLGYAAVTRPFPALSIGLPLGLLYSYYLIRERGVTQSIGRIALPVVCAVPILVGLLLWNYSLTGSPLRMSHVNKPGFNSEYPAEVAIERVWRKLLLRIPYAALGWGWPSQGEGLRVFYPFGDYSEAGLMVRSSANGQQAILRAANVPEGQTTFGLLDNESAPNSSLVQFFNPFPCPNGRCTAGLRLKTDGVRAWGAVIDMESKAERQIGPLEVNLPPPLEAGIFIRPRSEGGQASACFRDFKVSDSDGAMTEYSFRVGRKVDHESLVLKMLSEDSLSIGSDGLCMQSWPLDSGRDLKQTQGVFKSVAAEGVEIQTLMQVNWFDWTAPIRRLEKGDNWQVGLLGAFALTPWLLSLLPCFSGTMKLPALALWAAILFSIASHSLLPYDTGGDRLLLPLYVRYHAEVILLCLIPLTAQGLLILYDKFVGRSTSRWRKVIPYSAFVLLLANSGLAGKRLFKESEIHGSQWDSPPGIRSTLPQMVEDLNPEHIVVFVSFEHGGSPLPIGSSQDYPFQPLDSARVVYFWIDKPSEWKSEYEHYFIGRIPYLYDHYGLHRLES
;
A
#
# COMPACT_ATOMS: atom_id res chain seq x y z
N MET A 1 6.60 -47.04 -14.48
CA MET A 1 7.11 -45.79 -13.85
C MET A 1 7.06 -45.92 -12.33
N THR A 2 8.18 -45.78 -11.63
CA THR A 2 8.28 -46.04 -10.18
C THR A 2 7.60 -44.94 -9.35
N ARG A 3 7.04 -45.28 -8.17
CA ARG A 3 6.33 -44.35 -7.24
C ARG A 3 7.07 -43.04 -6.94
N LYS A 4 8.40 -43.02 -7.07
CA LYS A 4 9.25 -41.84 -6.92
C LYS A 4 8.96 -40.78 -7.99
N TYR A 5 8.87 -41.18 -9.27
CA TYR A 5 8.60 -40.26 -10.37
C TYR A 5 7.20 -39.67 -10.29
N MET A 6 6.20 -40.46 -9.89
CA MET A 6 4.83 -39.94 -9.68
C MET A 6 4.79 -38.86 -8.60
N ARG A 7 5.50 -39.06 -7.47
CA ARG A 7 5.57 -38.04 -6.41
C ARG A 7 6.25 -36.76 -6.89
N LEU A 8 7.33 -36.90 -7.67
CA LEU A 8 8.03 -35.74 -8.23
C LEU A 8 7.16 -34.98 -9.24
N ALA A 9 6.42 -35.71 -10.09
CA ALA A 9 5.48 -35.14 -11.04
C ALA A 9 4.36 -34.37 -10.34
N VAL A 10 3.77 -34.90 -9.26
CA VAL A 10 2.73 -34.20 -8.49
C VAL A 10 3.26 -32.91 -7.86
N VAL A 11 4.46 -32.93 -7.30
CA VAL A 11 5.09 -31.72 -6.73
C VAL A 11 5.35 -30.70 -7.83
N PHE A 12 5.90 -31.13 -8.97
CA PHE A 12 6.17 -30.27 -10.11
C PHE A 12 4.88 -29.63 -10.65
N LEU A 13 3.83 -30.42 -10.88
CA LEU A 13 2.53 -29.94 -11.35
C LEU A 13 1.89 -28.95 -10.38
N ALA A 14 2.00 -29.19 -9.07
CA ALA A 14 1.48 -28.27 -8.06
C ALA A 14 2.24 -26.92 -8.04
N CYS A 15 3.57 -26.96 -8.13
CA CYS A 15 4.39 -25.76 -8.25
C CYS A 15 4.10 -25.01 -9.55
N PHE A 16 3.97 -25.73 -10.67
CA PHE A 16 3.62 -25.17 -11.97
C PHE A 16 2.24 -24.52 -11.95
N ALA A 17 1.23 -25.17 -11.37
CA ALA A 17 -0.10 -24.59 -11.23
C ALA A 17 -0.11 -23.30 -10.40
N CYS A 18 0.66 -23.26 -9.29
CA CYS A 18 0.81 -22.05 -8.50
C CYS A 18 1.51 -20.93 -9.28
N GLY A 19 2.61 -21.25 -9.98
CA GLY A 19 3.29 -20.30 -10.86
C GLY A 19 2.40 -19.78 -12.00
N LEU A 20 1.56 -20.65 -12.58
CA LEU A 20 0.55 -20.27 -13.56
C LEU A 20 -0.50 -19.33 -12.97
N CYS A 21 -0.97 -19.57 -11.74
CA CYS A 21 -1.87 -18.64 -11.06
C CYS A 21 -1.23 -17.26 -10.84
N CYS A 22 0.05 -17.21 -10.45
CA CYS A 22 0.79 -15.95 -10.33
C CYS A 22 0.89 -15.22 -11.67
N PHE A 23 1.22 -15.93 -12.74
CA PHE A 23 1.29 -15.39 -14.10
C PHE A 23 -0.06 -14.85 -14.57
N LEU A 24 -1.13 -15.65 -14.47
CA LEU A 24 -2.47 -15.23 -14.87
C LEU A 24 -2.94 -14.03 -14.06
N LEU A 25 -2.68 -14.00 -12.75
CA LEU A 25 -2.99 -12.82 -11.95
C LEU A 25 -2.21 -11.60 -12.44
N SER A 26 -0.92 -11.74 -12.76
CA SER A 26 -0.11 -10.64 -13.29
C SER A 26 -0.63 -10.12 -14.64
N VAL A 27 -1.03 -11.01 -15.55
CA VAL A 27 -1.64 -10.64 -16.83
C VAL A 27 -2.98 -9.93 -16.64
N TYR A 28 -3.91 -10.52 -15.89
CA TYR A 28 -5.26 -9.98 -15.77
C TYR A 28 -5.36 -8.75 -14.86
N ALA A 29 -4.53 -8.66 -13.83
CA ALA A 29 -4.57 -7.56 -12.87
C ALA A 29 -3.63 -6.40 -13.24
N PHE A 30 -2.48 -6.72 -13.86
CA PHE A 30 -1.38 -5.76 -14.00
C PHE A 30 -0.83 -5.67 -15.43
N ASP A 31 -1.33 -6.47 -16.37
CA ASP A 31 -0.85 -6.50 -17.77
C ASP A 31 0.68 -6.68 -17.85
N LEU A 32 1.25 -7.47 -16.93
CA LEU A 32 2.69 -7.69 -16.76
C LEU A 32 3.52 -6.41 -16.52
N ALA A 33 2.89 -5.28 -16.22
CA ALA A 33 3.52 -4.00 -15.99
C ALA A 33 3.92 -3.80 -14.51
N PRO A 34 4.95 -2.97 -14.24
CA PRO A 34 5.26 -2.55 -12.88
C PRO A 34 4.09 -1.79 -12.26
N LEU A 35 3.72 -2.13 -11.02
CA LEU A 35 2.58 -1.54 -10.34
C LEU A 35 2.98 -0.29 -9.55
N GLU A 36 4.15 -0.32 -8.90
CA GLU A 36 4.63 0.73 -8.02
C GLU A 36 6.01 1.31 -8.43
N ASN A 37 6.35 2.43 -7.79
CA ASN A 37 7.66 3.08 -7.88
C ASN A 37 8.82 2.13 -7.52
N ASP A 38 8.59 1.18 -6.61
CA ASP A 38 9.56 0.15 -6.23
C ASP A 38 9.82 -0.83 -7.40
N ASP A 39 8.77 -1.34 -8.05
CA ASP A 39 8.88 -2.24 -9.22
C ASP A 39 9.68 -1.58 -10.34
N THR A 40 9.35 -0.31 -10.60
CA THR A 40 10.03 0.54 -11.57
C THR A 40 11.51 0.66 -11.24
N ALA A 41 11.86 1.00 -9.99
CA ALA A 41 13.27 1.09 -9.60
C ALA A 41 14.03 -0.24 -9.64
N TYR A 42 13.37 -1.38 -9.34
CA TYR A 42 13.98 -2.70 -9.53
C TYR A 42 14.26 -3.00 -11.00
N LEU A 43 13.32 -2.68 -11.90
CA LEU A 43 13.48 -2.87 -13.34
C LEU A 43 14.57 -1.96 -13.92
N LEU A 44 14.63 -0.69 -13.50
CA LEU A 44 15.71 0.23 -13.90
C LEU A 44 17.08 -0.35 -13.53
N GLN A 45 17.22 -0.84 -12.30
CA GLN A 45 18.46 -1.44 -11.80
C GLN A 45 18.80 -2.74 -12.55
N ALA A 46 17.81 -3.60 -12.79
CA ALA A 46 17.98 -4.86 -13.51
C ALA A 46 18.39 -4.64 -14.97
N ARG A 47 17.75 -3.69 -15.66
CA ARG A 47 18.06 -3.34 -17.05
C ARG A 47 19.40 -2.64 -17.18
N ALA A 48 19.78 -1.78 -16.25
CA ALA A 48 21.14 -1.24 -16.21
C ALA A 48 22.18 -2.37 -16.12
N LEU A 49 21.96 -3.34 -15.22
CA LEU A 49 22.84 -4.49 -15.04
C LEU A 49 22.89 -5.39 -16.27
N ALA A 50 21.75 -5.65 -16.92
CA ALA A 50 21.68 -6.42 -18.16
C ALA A 50 22.49 -5.76 -19.29
N ASN A 51 22.66 -4.43 -19.24
CA ASN A 51 23.51 -3.66 -20.17
C ASN A 51 24.96 -3.46 -19.65
N GLY A 52 25.38 -4.20 -18.62
CA GLY A 52 26.73 -4.10 -18.07
C GLY A 52 27.00 -2.82 -17.28
N ARG A 53 25.96 -2.13 -16.80
CA ARG A 53 26.06 -0.88 -16.03
C ARG A 53 25.47 -1.05 -14.63
N ILE A 54 25.98 -0.32 -13.65
CA ILE A 54 25.43 -0.29 -12.28
C ILE A 54 24.54 0.92 -12.02
N SER A 55 24.63 1.92 -12.90
CA SER A 55 23.86 3.17 -12.88
C SER A 55 23.68 3.66 -14.31
N VAL A 56 22.78 4.63 -14.48
CA VAL A 56 22.52 5.31 -15.75
C VAL A 56 22.93 6.79 -15.62
N PRO A 57 23.13 7.53 -16.72
CA PRO A 57 23.32 8.97 -16.66
C PRO A 57 22.18 9.64 -15.90
N GLY A 58 22.51 10.64 -15.09
CA GLY A 58 21.52 11.50 -14.46
C GLY A 58 20.80 12.34 -15.51
N PRO A 59 19.49 12.59 -15.35
CA PRO A 59 18.76 13.36 -16.32
C PRO A 59 19.15 14.84 -16.32
N PRO A 60 19.09 15.51 -17.48
CA PRO A 60 19.32 16.94 -17.59
C PRO A 60 18.20 17.76 -16.93
N ALA A 61 17.02 17.16 -16.75
CA ALA A 61 15.85 17.77 -16.13
C ALA A 61 15.15 16.79 -15.18
N ASN A 62 14.61 17.29 -14.08
CA ASN A 62 13.89 16.47 -13.09
C ASN A 62 12.65 15.77 -13.69
N ASN A 63 12.06 16.35 -14.72
CA ASN A 63 10.89 15.84 -15.43
C ASN A 63 11.18 14.58 -16.27
N MET A 64 12.46 14.22 -16.46
CA MET A 64 12.88 12.96 -17.11
C MET A 64 13.15 11.83 -16.11
N ILE A 65 12.88 12.04 -14.81
CA ILE A 65 13.14 11.04 -13.78
C ILE A 65 12.06 9.94 -13.87
N PRO A 66 12.45 8.65 -14.04
CA PRO A 66 11.47 7.58 -14.20
C PRO A 66 10.62 7.29 -12.98
N THR A 67 11.14 7.53 -11.76
CA THR A 67 10.41 7.32 -10.51
C THR A 67 10.90 8.29 -9.44
N GLN A 68 9.98 8.97 -8.77
CA GLN A 68 10.29 10.16 -7.95
C GLN A 68 10.78 9.82 -6.53
N PHE A 69 10.61 8.59 -6.03
CA PHE A 69 10.83 8.26 -4.61
C PHE A 69 11.86 7.16 -4.34
N THR A 70 12.41 6.53 -5.38
CA THR A 70 13.20 5.29 -5.25
C THR A 70 14.55 5.35 -5.95
N LEU A 71 15.06 6.56 -6.25
CA LEU A 71 16.34 6.79 -6.93
C LEU A 71 17.31 7.62 -6.11
N GLY A 72 18.60 7.30 -6.25
CA GLY A 72 19.71 8.08 -5.76
C GLY A 72 20.50 8.74 -6.90
N PHE A 73 21.13 9.87 -6.59
CA PHE A 73 21.95 10.63 -7.51
C PHE A 73 23.35 10.84 -6.93
N PHE A 74 24.38 10.52 -7.70
CA PHE A 74 25.78 10.70 -7.32
C PHE A 74 26.65 10.87 -8.57
N ASP A 75 27.51 11.88 -8.56
CA ASP A 75 28.49 12.14 -9.63
C ASP A 75 27.87 12.17 -11.04
N GLY A 76 26.74 12.88 -11.19
CA GLY A 76 26.02 12.99 -12.47
C GLY A 76 25.37 11.68 -12.94
N ARG A 77 25.30 10.65 -12.09
CA ARG A 77 24.66 9.36 -12.36
C ARG A 77 23.42 9.18 -11.50
N MET A 78 22.45 8.46 -12.04
CA MET A 78 21.20 8.05 -11.39
C MET A 78 21.20 6.54 -11.18
N TYR A 79 20.79 6.09 -10.00
CA TYR A 79 20.73 4.67 -9.65
C TYR A 79 19.52 4.36 -8.76
N SER A 80 19.10 3.10 -8.73
CA SER A 80 18.04 2.66 -7.82
C SER A 80 18.51 2.68 -6.37
N ALA A 81 17.70 3.26 -5.49
CA ALA A 81 17.95 3.32 -4.06
C ALA A 81 17.93 1.92 -3.41
N HIS A 82 17.26 0.95 -4.03
CA HIS A 82 17.11 -0.38 -3.45
C HIS A 82 18.41 -1.20 -3.43
N PHE A 83 18.44 -2.17 -2.53
CA PHE A 83 19.52 -3.13 -2.43
C PHE A 83 19.61 -4.01 -3.70
N PRO A 84 20.82 -4.40 -4.12
CA PRO A 84 21.04 -4.97 -5.46
C PRO A 84 20.57 -6.41 -5.65
N GLY A 85 20.31 -7.16 -4.56
CA GLY A 85 20.07 -8.61 -4.65
C GLY A 85 18.87 -9.01 -5.50
N ASN A 86 17.80 -8.19 -5.55
CA ASN A 86 16.66 -8.44 -6.43
C ASN A 86 17.05 -8.21 -7.90
N ALA A 87 17.69 -7.08 -8.19
CA ALA A 87 18.08 -6.69 -9.53
C ALA A 87 19.11 -7.64 -10.15
N TRP A 88 19.97 -8.28 -9.35
CA TRP A 88 20.88 -9.33 -9.83
C TRP A 88 20.16 -10.57 -10.37
N VAL A 89 19.02 -10.96 -9.78
CA VAL A 89 18.22 -12.08 -10.31
C VAL A 89 17.38 -11.62 -11.49
N LEU A 90 16.77 -10.44 -11.36
CA LEU A 90 15.93 -9.87 -12.41
C LEU A 90 16.71 -9.58 -13.70
N SER A 91 17.97 -9.15 -13.61
CA SER A 91 18.79 -8.89 -14.79
C SER A 91 18.97 -10.12 -15.66
N LEU A 92 19.00 -11.33 -15.09
CA LEU A 92 19.06 -12.58 -15.85
C LEU A 92 17.81 -12.80 -16.71
N ALA A 93 16.64 -12.43 -16.18
CA ALA A 93 15.38 -12.51 -16.91
C ALA A 93 15.21 -11.33 -17.88
N GLU A 94 15.79 -10.18 -17.56
CA GLU A 94 15.85 -9.02 -18.45
C GLU A 94 16.70 -9.30 -19.70
N LEU A 95 17.80 -10.06 -19.57
CA LEU A 95 18.62 -10.48 -20.72
C LEU A 95 17.84 -11.28 -21.78
N ILE A 96 16.74 -11.93 -21.38
CA ILE A 96 15.85 -12.67 -22.27
C ILE A 96 14.53 -11.93 -22.54
N GLY A 97 14.36 -10.70 -22.03
CA GLY A 97 13.18 -9.86 -22.24
C GLY A 97 11.94 -10.23 -21.40
N PHE A 98 12.08 -11.08 -20.38
CA PHE A 98 10.96 -11.58 -19.59
C PHE A 98 11.16 -11.41 -18.08
N PRO A 99 11.36 -10.17 -17.56
CA PRO A 99 11.64 -9.93 -16.13
C PRO A 99 10.56 -10.48 -15.18
N TRP A 100 9.31 -10.51 -15.64
CA TRP A 100 8.17 -11.10 -14.92
C TRP A 100 8.32 -12.60 -14.63
N LEU A 101 9.23 -13.31 -15.31
CA LEU A 101 9.43 -14.75 -15.11
C LEU A 101 9.97 -15.08 -13.72
N ILE A 102 10.79 -14.20 -13.13
CA ILE A 102 11.43 -14.43 -11.83
C ILE A 102 10.40 -14.65 -10.70
N PRO A 103 9.44 -13.74 -10.45
CA PRO A 103 8.48 -13.95 -9.37
C PRO A 103 7.59 -15.20 -9.59
N PHE A 104 7.25 -15.55 -10.84
CA PHE A 104 6.47 -16.76 -11.18
C PHE A 104 7.20 -18.07 -10.86
N LEU A 105 8.52 -18.07 -11.00
CA LEU A 105 9.36 -19.23 -10.65
C LEU A 105 9.67 -19.27 -9.15
N LEU A 106 10.05 -18.14 -8.57
CA LEU A 106 10.54 -18.10 -7.19
C LEU A 106 9.42 -18.25 -6.16
N ALA A 107 8.20 -17.80 -6.43
CA ALA A 107 7.09 -17.96 -5.50
C ALA A 107 6.76 -19.43 -5.16
N PRO A 108 6.48 -20.32 -6.13
CA PRO A 108 6.22 -21.72 -5.84
C PRO A 108 7.48 -22.48 -5.37
N LEU A 109 8.67 -22.10 -5.84
CA LEU A 109 9.93 -22.70 -5.36
C LEU A 109 10.18 -22.36 -3.88
N ALA A 110 9.95 -21.12 -3.47
CA ALA A 110 10.03 -20.73 -2.08
C ALA A 110 9.04 -21.52 -1.22
N ALA A 111 7.78 -21.65 -1.65
CA ALA A 111 6.78 -22.48 -0.96
C ALA A 111 7.23 -23.95 -0.79
N PHE A 112 7.81 -24.54 -1.85
CA PHE A 112 8.36 -25.88 -1.81
C PHE A 112 9.52 -26.03 -0.82
N VAL A 113 10.49 -25.11 -0.86
CA VAL A 113 11.65 -25.15 0.04
C VAL A 113 11.23 -24.87 1.49
N SER A 114 10.27 -23.98 1.73
CA SER A 114 9.67 -23.76 3.06
C SER A 114 9.03 -25.05 3.60
N ALA A 115 8.32 -25.80 2.76
CA ALA A 115 7.78 -27.10 3.16
C ALA A 115 8.88 -28.12 3.47
N LYS A 116 9.99 -28.11 2.72
CA LYS A 116 11.17 -28.94 3.02
C LYS A 116 11.80 -28.58 4.36
N PHE A 117 11.98 -27.29 4.64
CA PHE A 117 12.43 -26.82 5.95
C PHE A 117 11.48 -27.27 7.06
N ALA A 118 10.16 -27.13 6.88
CA ALA A 118 9.18 -27.60 7.85
C ALA A 118 9.32 -29.10 8.13
N ALA A 119 9.64 -29.90 7.11
CA ALA A 119 9.91 -31.34 7.26
C ALA A 119 11.18 -31.65 8.08
N GLU A 120 12.16 -30.73 8.12
CA GLU A 120 13.38 -30.89 8.93
C GLU A 120 13.13 -30.67 10.42
N ILE A 121 12.24 -29.73 10.77
CA ILE A 121 11.90 -29.45 12.17
C ILE A 121 10.78 -30.34 12.70
N GLY A 122 9.91 -30.84 11.82
CA GLY A 122 8.81 -31.75 12.13
C GLY A 122 8.92 -33.09 11.39
N ASP A 123 7.92 -33.40 10.57
CA ASP A 123 7.81 -34.69 9.89
C ASP A 123 7.24 -34.59 8.46
N SER A 124 7.01 -35.76 7.85
CA SER A 124 6.43 -35.84 6.50
C SER A 124 4.98 -35.37 6.40
N ARG A 125 4.22 -35.33 7.50
CA ARG A 125 2.86 -34.78 7.52
C ARG A 125 2.93 -33.26 7.48
N LEU A 126 3.85 -32.68 8.24
CA LEU A 126 4.10 -31.24 8.24
C LEU A 126 4.54 -30.75 6.86
N PHE A 127 5.43 -31.49 6.17
CA PHE A 127 5.78 -31.21 4.76
C PHE A 127 4.54 -31.01 3.88
N LYS A 128 3.63 -31.98 3.87
CA LYS A 128 2.47 -31.97 2.97
C LYS A 128 1.54 -30.81 3.26
N LEU A 129 1.29 -30.55 4.55
CA LEU A 129 0.37 -29.50 4.97
C LEU A 129 0.95 -28.11 4.67
N VAL A 130 2.23 -27.88 4.99
CA VAL A 130 2.90 -26.62 4.66
C VAL A 130 2.98 -26.42 3.15
N PHE A 131 3.27 -27.47 2.38
CA PHE A 131 3.33 -27.39 0.92
C PHE A 131 2.00 -26.93 0.31
N VAL A 132 0.89 -27.54 0.72
CA VAL A 132 -0.44 -27.16 0.22
C VAL A 132 -0.83 -25.76 0.67
N LEU A 133 -0.68 -25.43 1.96
CA LEU A 133 -1.05 -24.12 2.49
C LEU A 133 -0.20 -22.99 1.90
N ALA A 134 1.10 -23.22 1.68
CA ALA A 134 1.99 -22.22 1.11
C ALA A 134 1.72 -21.97 -0.38
N LEU A 135 1.41 -23.01 -1.17
CA LEU A 135 1.08 -22.84 -2.60
C LEU A 135 -0.28 -22.16 -2.82
N LEU A 136 -1.24 -22.37 -1.91
CA LEU A 136 -2.57 -21.77 -1.98
C LEU A 136 -2.67 -20.43 -1.23
N SER A 137 -1.58 -20.00 -0.58
CA SER A 137 -1.54 -18.76 0.17
C SER A 137 -1.81 -17.55 -0.73
N PRO A 138 -2.75 -16.67 -0.37
CA PRO A 138 -2.98 -15.41 -1.09
C PRO A 138 -1.71 -14.54 -1.16
N CYS A 139 -0.88 -14.55 -0.13
CA CYS A 139 0.42 -13.86 -0.13
C CYS A 139 1.39 -14.47 -1.13
N THR A 140 1.46 -15.80 -1.26
CA THR A 140 2.31 -16.45 -2.28
C THR A 140 1.88 -16.05 -3.69
N ILE A 141 0.58 -16.13 -3.98
CA ILE A 141 0.04 -15.85 -5.33
C ILE A 141 0.11 -14.35 -5.64
N GLY A 142 -0.34 -13.50 -4.71
CA GLY A 142 -0.37 -12.06 -4.88
C GLY A 142 1.03 -11.45 -5.00
N MET A 143 1.97 -11.84 -4.13
CA MET A 143 3.36 -11.36 -4.25
C MET A 143 4.07 -11.99 -5.45
N GLY A 144 3.72 -13.23 -5.80
CA GLY A 144 4.25 -13.89 -7.00
C GLY A 144 3.78 -13.24 -8.30
N ALA A 145 2.75 -12.38 -8.28
CA ALA A 145 2.29 -11.62 -9.44
C ALA A 145 3.07 -10.32 -9.69
N LEU A 146 3.99 -9.95 -8.79
CA LEU A 146 4.68 -8.64 -8.76
C LEU A 146 6.20 -8.79 -8.74
N ILE A 147 6.93 -7.77 -9.19
CA ILE A 147 8.40 -7.78 -9.40
C ILE A 147 9.17 -7.38 -8.11
N TYR A 148 8.55 -7.71 -6.98
CA TYR A 148 9.02 -7.35 -5.66
C TYR A 148 10.18 -8.22 -5.15
N SER A 149 11.09 -7.57 -4.40
CA SER A 149 12.30 -8.18 -3.84
C SER A 149 12.01 -9.27 -2.81
N GLU A 150 10.80 -9.26 -2.24
CA GLU A 150 10.25 -10.25 -1.34
C GLU A 150 10.31 -11.66 -1.92
N ASN A 151 10.10 -11.84 -3.23
CA ASN A 151 10.13 -13.17 -3.85
C ASN A 151 11.53 -13.80 -3.78
N VAL A 152 12.56 -13.00 -4.10
CA VAL A 152 13.97 -13.40 -4.04
C VAL A 152 14.40 -13.62 -2.58
N SER A 153 14.13 -12.64 -1.72
CA SER A 153 14.41 -12.71 -0.27
C SER A 153 13.81 -13.96 0.38
N ARG A 154 12.52 -14.23 0.13
CA ARG A 154 11.80 -15.38 0.67
C ARG A 154 12.42 -16.70 0.22
N PHE A 155 12.77 -16.83 -1.06
CA PHE A 155 13.40 -18.04 -1.58
C PHE A 155 14.77 -18.28 -0.92
N CYS A 156 15.60 -17.25 -0.82
CA CYS A 156 16.90 -17.33 -0.16
C CYS A 156 16.79 -17.65 1.33
N LEU A 157 15.81 -17.07 2.04
CA LEU A 157 15.58 -17.40 3.45
C LEU A 157 15.04 -18.81 3.66
N ALA A 158 14.22 -19.32 2.73
CA ALA A 158 13.80 -20.72 2.72
C ALA A 158 15.00 -21.66 2.54
N LEU A 159 15.90 -21.36 1.60
CA LEU A 159 17.13 -22.13 1.37
C LEU A 159 18.05 -22.07 2.58
N PHE A 160 18.24 -20.89 3.18
CA PHE A 160 18.99 -20.73 4.43
C PHE A 160 18.44 -21.65 5.52
N ALA A 161 17.16 -21.57 5.84
CA ALA A 161 16.53 -22.37 6.88
C ALA A 161 16.64 -23.87 6.57
N TYR A 162 16.36 -24.28 5.33
CA TYR A 162 16.43 -25.67 4.90
C TYR A 162 17.85 -26.25 5.01
N PHE A 163 18.85 -25.57 4.46
CA PHE A 163 20.23 -26.05 4.48
C PHE A 163 20.86 -25.99 5.87
N LEU A 164 20.52 -24.98 6.67
CA LEU A 164 20.99 -24.87 8.05
C LEU A 164 20.60 -26.12 8.85
N PHE A 165 19.34 -26.55 8.76
CA PHE A 165 18.86 -27.75 9.45
C PHE A 165 19.29 -29.06 8.78
N CYS A 166 19.45 -29.10 7.45
CA CYS A 166 20.07 -30.25 6.79
C CYS A 166 21.50 -30.52 7.30
N SER A 167 22.23 -29.48 7.69
CA SER A 167 23.59 -29.62 8.26
C SER A 167 23.60 -30.28 9.65
N LEU A 168 22.46 -30.28 10.37
CA LEU A 168 22.30 -30.96 11.66
C LEU A 168 22.02 -32.46 11.54
N ARG A 169 21.60 -32.95 10.35
CA ARG A 169 21.22 -34.36 10.17
C ARG A 169 22.35 -35.32 10.52
N ARG A 170 22.02 -36.29 11.39
CA ARG A 170 22.90 -37.41 11.74
C ARG A 170 23.12 -38.31 10.52
N GLY A 171 24.33 -38.87 10.39
CA GLY A 171 24.72 -39.72 9.26
C GLY A 171 25.23 -38.98 8.01
N ASN A 172 25.18 -37.65 7.98
CA ASN A 172 25.84 -36.88 6.93
C ASN A 172 27.36 -36.96 7.06
N SER A 173 28.06 -37.11 5.92
CA SER A 173 29.52 -36.99 5.88
C SER A 173 29.94 -35.57 6.23
N ARG A 174 31.19 -35.40 6.70
CA ARG A 174 31.75 -34.08 7.02
C ARG A 174 31.64 -33.11 5.84
N ALA A 175 31.98 -33.56 4.63
CA ALA A 175 31.89 -32.74 3.42
C ALA A 175 30.45 -32.25 3.15
N ARG A 176 29.45 -33.12 3.32
CA ARG A 176 28.04 -32.76 3.11
C ARG A 176 27.54 -31.75 4.14
N VAL A 177 27.94 -31.90 5.41
CA VAL A 177 27.62 -30.92 6.46
C VAL A 177 28.21 -29.55 6.12
N LEU A 178 29.48 -29.50 5.71
CA LEU A 178 30.13 -28.24 5.33
C LEU A 178 29.47 -27.61 4.11
N CYS A 179 29.11 -28.42 3.10
CA CYS A 179 28.37 -27.95 1.93
C CYS A 179 27.03 -27.32 2.31
N PHE A 180 26.24 -27.95 3.18
CA PHE A 180 24.96 -27.40 3.62
C PHE A 180 25.12 -26.14 4.47
N ALA A 181 26.06 -26.12 5.42
CA ALA A 181 26.31 -24.93 6.23
C ALA A 181 26.83 -23.75 5.38
N GLY A 182 27.70 -24.01 4.40
CA GLY A 182 28.15 -23.00 3.45
C GLY A 182 27.01 -22.49 2.54
N ALA A 183 26.20 -23.39 2.00
CA ALA A 183 25.01 -23.02 1.21
C ALA A 183 24.00 -22.20 2.03
N ALA A 184 23.83 -22.51 3.32
CA ALA A 184 23.01 -21.71 4.22
C ALA A 184 23.58 -20.29 4.37
N GLY A 185 24.89 -20.17 4.58
CA GLY A 185 25.58 -18.88 4.66
C GLY A 185 25.45 -18.02 3.42
N ILE A 186 25.69 -18.61 2.24
CA ILE A 186 25.49 -17.95 0.93
C ILE A 186 24.05 -17.48 0.79
N SER A 187 23.08 -18.32 1.14
CA SER A 187 21.66 -17.99 1.05
C SER A 187 21.26 -16.84 1.99
N LEU A 188 21.79 -16.82 3.22
CA LEU A 188 21.56 -15.73 4.17
C LEU A 188 22.24 -14.43 3.73
N GLY A 189 23.47 -14.51 3.23
CA GLY A 189 24.18 -13.36 2.67
C GLY A 189 23.43 -12.76 1.49
N TYR A 190 22.92 -13.61 0.58
CA TYR A 190 22.10 -13.18 -0.55
C TYR A 190 20.78 -12.53 -0.09
N ALA A 191 20.10 -13.13 0.89
CA ALA A 191 18.91 -12.53 1.49
C ALA A 191 19.23 -11.16 2.11
N ALA A 192 20.37 -11.00 2.78
CA ALA A 192 20.77 -9.75 3.42
C ALA A 192 21.04 -8.61 2.42
N VAL A 193 21.64 -8.91 1.26
CA VAL A 193 21.84 -7.93 0.18
C VAL A 193 20.62 -7.74 -0.71
N THR A 194 19.53 -8.47 -0.45
CA THR A 194 18.23 -8.26 -1.08
C THR A 194 17.33 -7.46 -0.16
N ARG A 195 17.16 -7.92 1.09
CA ARG A 195 16.35 -7.32 2.15
C ARG A 195 16.99 -7.60 3.51
N PRO A 196 17.77 -6.67 4.10
CA PRO A 196 18.53 -6.91 5.33
C PRO A 196 17.63 -7.14 6.55
N PHE A 197 16.49 -6.47 6.64
CA PHE A 197 15.58 -6.60 7.79
C PHE A 197 14.95 -8.00 7.91
N PRO A 198 14.31 -8.57 6.87
CA PRO A 198 13.88 -9.98 6.89
C PRO A 198 15.03 -10.96 7.15
N ALA A 199 16.20 -10.71 6.56
CA ALA A 199 17.37 -11.56 6.76
C ALA A 199 17.83 -11.59 8.22
N LEU A 200 17.83 -10.45 8.91
CA LEU A 200 18.10 -10.38 10.34
C LEU A 200 16.98 -11.04 11.16
N SER A 201 15.72 -10.76 10.80
CA SER A 201 14.53 -11.24 11.52
C SER A 201 14.44 -12.76 11.56
N ILE A 202 14.78 -13.45 10.48
CA ILE A 202 14.77 -14.91 10.40
C ILE A 202 16.14 -15.51 10.72
N GLY A 203 17.21 -14.88 10.24
CA GLY A 203 18.58 -15.35 10.40
C GLY A 203 19.02 -15.45 11.85
N LEU A 204 18.70 -14.43 12.67
CA LEU A 204 19.12 -14.39 14.05
C LEU A 204 18.43 -15.47 14.91
N PRO A 205 17.08 -15.57 14.97
CA PRO A 205 16.43 -16.62 15.77
C PRO A 205 16.77 -18.04 15.33
N LEU A 206 16.82 -18.31 14.03
CA LEU A 206 17.16 -19.65 13.52
C LEU A 206 18.65 -19.98 13.71
N GLY A 207 19.54 -18.99 13.57
CA GLY A 207 20.97 -19.14 13.83
C GLY A 207 21.25 -19.43 15.31
N LEU A 208 20.54 -18.78 16.22
CA LEU A 208 20.62 -19.05 17.66
C LEU A 208 20.09 -20.45 18.00
N LEU A 209 18.95 -20.84 17.44
CA LEU A 209 18.41 -22.19 17.62
C LEU A 209 19.35 -23.28 17.09
N TYR A 210 19.93 -23.05 15.90
CA TYR A 210 20.94 -23.93 15.31
C TYR A 210 22.17 -24.09 16.20
N SER A 211 22.69 -22.97 16.70
CA SER A 211 23.85 -22.93 17.59
C SER A 211 23.55 -23.67 18.90
N TYR A 212 22.37 -23.46 19.47
CA TYR A 212 21.90 -24.18 20.65
C TYR A 212 21.90 -25.69 20.44
N TYR A 213 21.33 -26.18 19.32
CA TYR A 213 21.31 -27.61 19.03
C TYR A 213 22.71 -28.20 18.84
N LEU A 214 23.59 -27.52 18.11
CA LEU A 214 24.96 -27.97 17.92
C LEU A 214 25.73 -28.06 19.23
N ILE A 215 25.71 -26.99 20.02
CA ILE A 215 26.43 -26.91 21.30
C ILE A 215 25.94 -27.99 22.26
N ARG A 216 24.61 -28.20 22.31
CA ARG A 216 24.01 -29.23 23.17
C ARG A 216 24.42 -30.65 22.76
N GLU A 217 24.53 -30.94 21.47
CA GLU A 217 24.87 -32.28 20.99
C GLU A 217 26.38 -32.58 20.97
N ARG A 218 27.23 -31.57 20.77
CA ARG A 218 28.66 -31.76 20.45
C ARG A 218 29.63 -30.99 21.35
N GLY A 219 29.13 -30.11 22.21
CA GLY A 219 29.93 -29.17 22.98
C GLY A 219 30.41 -27.97 22.14
N VAL A 220 30.87 -26.91 22.84
CA VAL A 220 31.22 -25.62 22.23
C VAL A 220 32.39 -25.74 21.25
N THR A 221 33.49 -26.38 21.66
CA THR A 221 34.73 -26.47 20.88
C THR A 221 34.55 -27.18 19.54
N GLN A 222 33.71 -28.22 19.50
CA GLN A 222 33.44 -28.97 18.26
C GLN A 222 32.39 -28.29 17.37
N SER A 223 31.64 -27.32 17.92
CA SER A 223 30.56 -26.63 17.23
C SER A 223 31.02 -25.34 16.56
N ILE A 224 32.06 -24.69 17.08
CA ILE A 224 32.48 -23.34 16.66
C ILE A 224 32.72 -23.23 15.15
N GLY A 225 33.41 -24.20 14.54
CA GLY A 225 33.69 -24.18 13.10
C GLY A 225 32.42 -24.34 12.24
N ARG A 226 31.39 -25.04 12.74
CA ARG A 226 30.12 -25.21 12.03
C ARG A 226 29.20 -24.00 12.19
N ILE A 227 29.26 -23.35 13.35
CA ILE A 227 28.54 -22.09 13.61
C ILE A 227 29.17 -20.95 12.81
N ALA A 228 30.50 -20.90 12.71
CA ALA A 228 31.21 -19.86 11.96
C ALA A 228 31.04 -20.01 10.44
N LEU A 229 30.90 -21.23 9.91
CA LEU A 229 30.92 -21.46 8.47
C LEU A 229 29.81 -20.71 7.68
N PRO A 230 28.52 -20.72 8.09
CA PRO A 230 27.50 -19.91 7.43
C PRO A 230 27.87 -18.42 7.44
N VAL A 231 28.39 -17.90 8.55
CA VAL A 231 28.81 -16.50 8.67
C VAL A 231 29.93 -16.19 7.68
N VAL A 232 30.98 -17.02 7.67
CA VAL A 232 32.12 -16.87 6.75
C VAL A 232 31.67 -16.92 5.29
N CYS A 233 30.72 -17.78 4.94
CA CYS A 233 30.22 -17.89 3.56
C CYS A 233 29.29 -16.74 3.16
N ALA A 234 28.69 -16.02 4.12
CA ALA A 234 27.92 -14.81 3.86
C ALA A 234 28.82 -13.59 3.61
N VAL A 235 30.02 -13.55 4.21
CA VAL A 235 30.95 -12.40 4.16
C VAL A 235 31.25 -11.92 2.73
N PRO A 236 31.61 -12.78 1.74
CA PRO A 236 31.91 -12.30 0.39
C PRO A 236 30.76 -11.53 -0.26
N ILE A 237 29.51 -11.95 0.01
CA ILE A 237 28.32 -11.29 -0.54
C ILE A 237 28.12 -9.92 0.13
N LEU A 238 28.33 -9.84 1.45
CA LEU A 238 28.27 -8.58 2.19
C LEU A 238 29.39 -7.62 1.78
N VAL A 239 30.59 -8.12 1.50
CA VAL A 239 31.68 -7.32 0.93
C VAL A 239 31.29 -6.80 -0.46
N GLY A 240 30.62 -7.62 -1.29
CA GLY A 240 30.04 -7.18 -2.55
C GLY A 240 29.06 -6.01 -2.39
N LEU A 241 28.23 -6.02 -1.34
CA LEU A 241 27.35 -4.88 -1.02
C LEU A 241 28.14 -3.62 -0.62
N LEU A 242 29.23 -3.75 0.13
CA LEU A 242 30.08 -2.60 0.47
C LEU A 242 30.73 -1.99 -0.77
N LEU A 243 31.18 -2.83 -1.70
CA LEU A 243 31.72 -2.38 -3.00
C LEU A 243 30.63 -1.70 -3.85
N TRP A 244 29.42 -2.27 -3.85
CA TRP A 244 28.24 -1.67 -4.50
C TRP A 244 27.96 -0.27 -3.96
N ASN A 245 27.86 -0.13 -2.64
CA ASN A 245 27.64 1.17 -1.98
C ASN A 245 28.75 2.17 -2.30
N TYR A 246 30.01 1.74 -2.25
CA TYR A 246 31.14 2.60 -2.60
C TYR A 246 31.05 3.13 -4.04
N SER A 247 30.68 2.26 -4.99
CA SER A 247 30.57 2.61 -6.41
C SER A 247 29.43 3.60 -6.71
N LEU A 248 28.36 3.60 -5.91
CA LEU A 248 27.18 4.43 -6.13
C LEU A 248 27.12 5.68 -5.25
N THR A 249 27.82 5.70 -4.12
CA THR A 249 27.69 6.78 -3.12
C THR A 249 29.03 7.41 -2.72
N GLY A 250 30.14 6.85 -3.20
CA GLY A 250 31.50 7.22 -2.78
C GLY A 250 31.91 6.70 -1.40
N SER A 251 31.02 6.02 -0.67
CA SER A 251 31.30 5.47 0.67
C SER A 251 30.76 4.05 0.83
N PRO A 252 31.55 3.07 1.32
CA PRO A 252 31.10 1.69 1.46
C PRO A 252 30.00 1.52 2.52
N LEU A 253 30.00 2.40 3.55
CA LEU A 253 29.06 2.35 4.67
C LEU A 253 27.80 3.19 4.45
N ARG A 254 27.78 4.03 3.41
CA ARG A 254 26.60 4.80 3.03
C ARG A 254 25.72 3.93 2.15
N MET A 255 24.58 3.50 2.71
CA MET A 255 23.62 2.68 1.96
C MET A 255 23.05 3.47 0.77
N SER A 256 22.79 2.78 -0.34
CA SER A 256 22.11 3.34 -1.50
C SER A 256 20.67 3.77 -1.21
N HIS A 257 20.06 3.22 -0.16
CA HIS A 257 18.67 3.48 0.21
C HIS A 257 18.48 4.92 0.72
N VAL A 258 17.63 5.71 0.04
CA VAL A 258 17.62 7.18 0.16
C VAL A 258 16.73 7.71 1.30
N ASN A 259 15.92 6.89 1.97
CA ASN A 259 15.10 7.37 3.08
C ASN A 259 15.90 7.52 4.38
N LYS A 260 15.83 8.71 4.99
CA LYS A 260 16.27 8.95 6.37
C LYS A 260 15.48 8.01 7.28
N PRO A 261 16.11 6.99 7.91
CA PRO A 261 15.44 6.28 8.99
C PRO A 261 15.40 7.24 10.18
N GLY A 262 14.22 7.71 10.53
CA GLY A 262 14.02 8.56 11.69
C GLY A 262 12.55 8.88 11.84
N PHE A 263 12.07 8.93 13.08
CA PHE A 263 10.78 9.53 13.40
C PHE A 263 10.75 10.90 12.72
N ASN A 264 9.99 11.05 11.63
CA ASN A 264 9.59 12.39 11.23
C ASN A 264 8.89 12.97 12.46
N SER A 265 9.21 14.21 12.80
CA SER A 265 8.63 14.93 13.94
C SER A 265 7.09 14.97 13.93
N GLU A 266 6.48 14.54 12.82
CA GLU A 266 5.04 14.47 12.58
C GLU A 266 4.37 13.19 13.13
N TYR A 267 5.09 12.11 13.44
CA TYR A 267 4.48 10.86 13.92
C TYR A 267 5.13 10.33 15.21
N PRO A 268 4.48 10.49 16.37
CA PRO A 268 4.94 9.92 17.64
C PRO A 268 5.03 8.38 17.59
N ALA A 269 5.97 7.80 18.35
CA ALA A 269 6.15 6.35 18.43
C ALA A 269 4.87 5.60 18.84
N GLU A 270 4.04 6.20 19.69
CA GLU A 270 2.75 5.66 20.13
C GLU A 270 1.79 5.46 18.94
N VAL A 271 1.71 6.45 18.04
CA VAL A 271 0.88 6.39 16.83
C VAL A 271 1.40 5.35 15.84
N ALA A 272 2.72 5.21 15.70
CA ALA A 272 3.32 4.19 14.84
C ALA A 272 3.06 2.77 15.36
N ILE A 273 3.26 2.54 16.66
CA ILE A 273 2.95 1.28 17.33
C ILE A 273 1.47 0.95 17.18
N GLU A 274 0.60 1.91 17.48
CA GLU A 274 -0.84 1.75 17.34
C GLU A 274 -1.24 1.38 15.90
N ARG A 275 -0.74 2.10 14.89
CA ARG A 275 -1.04 1.82 13.47
C ARG A 275 -0.59 0.42 13.06
N VAL A 276 0.60 0.00 13.48
CA VAL A 276 1.10 -1.35 13.18
C VAL A 276 0.23 -2.40 13.86
N TRP A 277 -0.04 -2.29 15.17
CA TRP A 277 -0.85 -3.30 15.85
C TRP A 277 -2.31 -3.34 15.35
N ARG A 278 -2.92 -2.18 15.08
CA ARG A 278 -4.31 -2.09 14.61
C ARG A 278 -4.50 -2.64 13.20
N LYS A 279 -3.56 -2.39 12.28
CA LYS A 279 -3.69 -2.80 10.88
C LYS A 279 -3.07 -4.18 10.58
N LEU A 280 -2.02 -4.58 11.28
CA LEU A 280 -1.20 -5.74 10.87
C LEU A 280 -1.70 -7.08 11.43
N LEU A 281 -2.18 -7.11 12.68
CA LEU A 281 -2.58 -8.37 13.36
C LEU A 281 -3.70 -9.12 12.65
N LEU A 282 -4.68 -8.40 12.11
CA LEU A 282 -5.82 -9.00 11.41
C LEU A 282 -5.51 -9.30 9.95
N ARG A 283 -4.56 -8.57 9.34
CA ARG A 283 -4.19 -8.70 7.92
C ARG A 283 -3.15 -9.81 7.68
N ILE A 284 -2.26 -10.07 8.64
CA ILE A 284 -1.25 -11.14 8.53
C ILE A 284 -1.89 -12.51 8.26
N PRO A 285 -2.85 -13.00 9.06
CA PRO A 285 -3.48 -14.29 8.79
C PRO A 285 -4.26 -14.32 7.48
N TYR A 286 -4.80 -13.16 7.08
CA TYR A 286 -5.57 -13.04 5.84
C TYR A 286 -4.63 -13.17 4.64
N ALA A 287 -3.54 -12.43 4.64
CA ALA A 287 -2.49 -12.56 3.63
C ALA A 287 -1.93 -14.00 3.62
N ALA A 288 -1.69 -14.59 4.78
CA ALA A 288 -1.11 -15.93 4.92
C ALA A 288 -1.99 -17.05 4.37
N LEU A 289 -3.26 -17.09 4.75
CA LEU A 289 -4.13 -18.26 4.58
C LEU A 289 -5.50 -17.91 3.98
N GLY A 290 -5.74 -16.64 3.64
CA GLY A 290 -7.07 -16.12 3.29
C GLY A 290 -8.00 -16.01 4.50
N TRP A 291 -7.46 -16.09 5.72
CA TRP A 291 -8.23 -16.11 6.97
C TRP A 291 -8.15 -14.79 7.70
N GLY A 292 -9.28 -14.11 7.86
CA GLY A 292 -9.32 -12.77 8.45
C GLY A 292 -10.17 -11.85 7.61
N TRP A 293 -10.11 -10.55 7.87
CA TRP A 293 -10.95 -9.58 7.19
C TRP A 293 -10.22 -8.98 5.98
N PRO A 294 -10.79 -9.05 4.76
CA PRO A 294 -10.14 -8.48 3.60
C PRO A 294 -10.17 -6.94 3.63
N SER A 295 -11.36 -6.39 3.53
CA SER A 295 -11.52 -5.02 3.04
C SER A 295 -11.33 -3.95 4.12
N GLN A 296 -10.96 -2.75 3.69
CA GLN A 296 -11.12 -1.51 4.43
C GLN A 296 -12.58 -1.22 4.86
N GLY A 297 -13.60 -1.88 4.27
CA GLY A 297 -15.00 -1.48 4.40
C GLY A 297 -15.85 -2.27 5.40
N GLU A 298 -16.06 -3.59 5.25
CA GLU A 298 -17.37 -4.10 5.74
C GLU A 298 -17.45 -4.66 7.17
N GLY A 299 -16.38 -5.21 7.74
CA GLY A 299 -16.43 -5.81 9.10
C GLY A 299 -15.57 -5.08 10.12
N LEU A 300 -14.51 -4.41 9.66
CA LEU A 300 -13.80 -3.44 10.47
C LEU A 300 -14.62 -2.16 10.67
N ARG A 301 -15.61 -1.81 9.82
CA ARG A 301 -16.58 -0.73 10.11
C ARG A 301 -17.32 -0.91 11.43
N VAL A 302 -17.49 -2.15 11.90
CA VAL A 302 -18.15 -2.45 13.18
C VAL A 302 -17.22 -2.16 14.38
N PHE A 303 -15.90 -2.24 14.19
CA PHE A 303 -14.91 -2.03 15.25
C PHE A 303 -14.14 -0.70 15.15
N TYR A 304 -14.02 -0.12 13.96
CA TYR A 304 -13.17 1.02 13.63
C TYR A 304 -13.71 1.77 12.40
N PRO A 305 -14.47 2.84 12.59
CA PRO A 305 -15.02 3.61 11.48
C PRO A 305 -14.07 4.73 11.02
N PHE A 306 -12.75 4.51 11.14
CA PHE A 306 -11.72 5.49 10.77
C PHE A 306 -11.38 5.34 9.29
N GLY A 307 -12.05 6.13 8.48
CA GLY A 307 -11.98 6.11 7.01
C GLY A 307 -13.20 6.82 6.43
N ASP A 308 -14.26 6.92 7.23
CA ASP A 308 -15.46 7.64 6.89
C ASP A 308 -15.42 9.07 7.41
N TYR A 309 -15.07 10.03 6.55
CA TYR A 309 -15.12 11.43 6.92
C TYR A 309 -16.00 12.18 5.93
N SER A 310 -16.95 12.91 6.50
CA SER A 310 -17.69 13.93 5.78
C SER A 310 -17.00 15.27 6.01
N GLU A 311 -17.24 16.18 5.10
CA GLU A 311 -16.78 17.56 5.22
C GLU A 311 -18.00 18.47 5.15
N ALA A 312 -17.96 19.55 5.93
CA ALA A 312 -18.98 20.59 5.93
C ALA A 312 -18.29 21.95 6.04
N GLY A 313 -18.86 23.00 5.47
CA GLY A 313 -18.27 24.33 5.60
C GLY A 313 -18.78 25.35 4.59
N LEU A 314 -17.92 26.32 4.28
CA LEU A 314 -18.19 27.42 3.36
C LEU A 314 -17.40 27.22 2.06
N MET A 315 -18.02 27.59 0.95
CA MET A 315 -17.41 27.47 -0.39
C MET A 315 -17.74 28.71 -1.23
N VAL A 316 -16.75 29.20 -1.97
CA VAL A 316 -16.91 30.16 -3.05
C VAL A 316 -16.36 29.55 -4.33
N ARG A 317 -17.13 29.54 -5.41
CA ARG A 317 -16.75 28.95 -6.69
C ARG A 317 -16.97 29.93 -7.83
N SER A 318 -16.03 30.04 -8.76
CA SER A 318 -16.25 30.77 -10.01
C SER A 318 -17.01 29.88 -10.99
N SER A 319 -18.13 30.39 -11.51
CA SER A 319 -18.87 29.71 -12.59
C SER A 319 -18.14 29.79 -13.94
N ALA A 320 -17.24 30.77 -14.09
CA ALA A 320 -16.55 31.03 -15.36
C ALA A 320 -15.41 30.05 -15.64
N ASN A 321 -14.66 29.62 -14.61
CA ASN A 321 -13.53 28.69 -14.78
C ASN A 321 -13.61 27.44 -13.88
N GLY A 322 -14.64 27.33 -13.05
CA GLY A 322 -14.85 26.18 -12.16
C GLY A 322 -13.93 26.13 -10.93
N GLN A 323 -13.00 27.07 -10.77
CA GLN A 323 -12.14 27.13 -9.59
C GLN A 323 -12.95 27.47 -8.33
N GLN A 324 -12.45 27.05 -7.17
CA GLN A 324 -13.13 27.23 -5.90
C GLN A 324 -12.15 27.47 -4.75
N ALA A 325 -12.62 28.24 -3.77
CA ALA A 325 -12.04 28.39 -2.45
C ALA A 325 -12.96 27.74 -1.41
N ILE A 326 -12.42 26.87 -0.56
CA ILE A 326 -13.20 26.11 0.41
C ILE A 326 -12.65 26.31 1.81
N LEU A 327 -13.47 26.81 2.73
CA LEU A 327 -13.21 26.74 4.17
C LEU A 327 -13.97 25.53 4.72
N ARG A 328 -13.27 24.40 4.87
CA ARG A 328 -13.87 23.14 5.31
C ARG A 328 -13.66 22.90 6.80
N ALA A 329 -14.59 22.18 7.40
CA ALA A 329 -14.45 21.44 8.64
C ALA A 329 -14.48 19.95 8.31
N ALA A 330 -13.46 19.22 8.75
CA ALA A 330 -13.35 17.79 8.53
C ALA A 330 -13.12 17.08 9.87
N ASN A 331 -13.82 15.97 10.09
CA ASN A 331 -13.54 15.10 11.21
C ASN A 331 -12.18 14.41 10.99
N VAL A 332 -11.32 14.46 12.01
CA VAL A 332 -10.01 13.81 12.07
C VAL A 332 -10.08 12.71 13.14
N PRO A 333 -9.28 11.63 13.02
CA PRO A 333 -9.15 10.66 14.10
C PRO A 333 -8.98 11.34 15.46
N GLU A 334 -9.58 10.77 16.52
CA GLU A 334 -9.54 11.26 17.92
C GLU A 334 -10.62 12.29 18.35
N GLY A 335 -11.70 12.45 17.57
CA GLY A 335 -12.83 13.30 17.98
C GLY A 335 -12.51 14.79 17.85
N GLN A 336 -11.78 15.11 16.80
CA GLN A 336 -11.18 16.41 16.54
C GLN A 336 -11.67 16.91 15.18
N THR A 337 -11.96 18.21 15.08
CA THR A 337 -12.30 18.82 13.78
C THR A 337 -11.13 19.69 13.34
N THR A 338 -10.65 19.46 12.11
CA THR A 338 -9.70 20.35 11.46
C THR A 338 -10.41 21.31 10.55
N PHE A 339 -9.94 22.55 10.55
CA PHE A 339 -10.36 23.56 9.60
C PHE A 339 -9.20 23.85 8.65
N GLY A 340 -9.51 24.00 7.36
CA GLY A 340 -8.51 24.29 6.34
C GLY A 340 -9.11 25.07 5.18
N LEU A 341 -8.27 25.90 4.55
CA LEU A 341 -8.57 26.65 3.33
C LEU A 341 -7.89 25.97 2.15
N LEU A 342 -8.63 25.72 1.07
CA LEU A 342 -8.16 24.95 -0.10
C LEU A 342 -8.47 25.68 -1.41
N ASP A 343 -7.56 25.57 -2.38
CA ASP A 343 -7.82 25.82 -3.80
C ASP A 343 -8.23 24.52 -4.50
N ASN A 344 -9.09 24.64 -5.50
CA ASN A 344 -9.50 23.62 -6.48
C ASN A 344 -9.01 22.16 -6.26
N GLU A 345 -9.92 21.23 -5.96
CA GLU A 345 -9.59 19.85 -5.54
C GLU A 345 -9.11 18.90 -6.65
N SER A 346 -9.16 19.30 -7.91
CA SER A 346 -8.86 18.42 -9.05
C SER A 346 -7.36 18.26 -9.33
N ALA A 347 -6.49 19.04 -8.70
CA ALA A 347 -5.05 18.87 -8.81
C ALA A 347 -4.51 17.96 -7.69
N PRO A 348 -3.69 16.93 -7.99
CA PRO A 348 -2.99 16.12 -6.99
C PRO A 348 -2.10 16.95 -6.05
N ASN A 349 -1.79 18.19 -6.45
CA ASN A 349 -1.05 19.20 -5.71
C ASN A 349 -1.94 20.41 -5.35
N SER A 350 -3.18 20.21 -4.89
CA SER A 350 -3.92 21.32 -4.25
C SER A 350 -3.07 21.90 -3.13
N SER A 351 -2.86 23.20 -3.14
CA SER A 351 -2.09 23.96 -2.17
C SER A 351 -2.74 23.80 -0.80
N LEU A 352 -2.37 22.77 -0.04
CA LEU A 352 -2.77 22.58 1.36
C LEU A 352 -2.02 23.62 2.20
N VAL A 353 -2.54 24.84 2.28
CA VAL A 353 -1.76 25.98 2.79
C VAL A 353 -1.64 26.02 4.32
N GLN A 354 -2.62 25.55 5.11
CA GLN A 354 -2.54 25.60 6.58
C GLN A 354 -3.61 24.75 7.29
N PHE A 355 -3.19 23.99 8.31
CA PHE A 355 -4.07 23.39 9.32
C PHE A 355 -3.97 24.18 10.63
N PHE A 356 -5.08 24.32 11.35
CA PHE A 356 -5.03 24.64 12.78
C PHE A 356 -4.94 23.36 13.61
N ASN A 357 -4.31 23.49 14.79
CA ASN A 357 -4.40 22.49 15.84
C ASN A 357 -5.89 22.18 16.16
N PRO A 358 -6.19 20.95 16.56
CA PRO A 358 -7.54 20.43 16.67
C PRO A 358 -8.49 21.27 17.52
N PHE A 359 -9.72 21.51 17.03
CA PHE A 359 -10.80 21.91 17.91
C PHE A 359 -11.34 20.66 18.62
N PRO A 360 -11.39 20.62 19.98
CA PRO A 360 -11.94 19.49 20.70
C PRO A 360 -13.44 19.39 20.43
N CYS A 361 -13.89 18.25 19.90
CA CYS A 361 -15.29 17.99 19.57
C CYS A 361 -15.79 16.80 20.39
N PRO A 362 -16.01 16.97 21.70
CA PRO A 362 -16.46 15.87 22.55
C PRO A 362 -17.76 15.27 22.00
N ASN A 363 -17.76 13.96 21.79
CA ASN A 363 -18.87 13.19 21.20
C ASN A 363 -19.19 13.53 19.73
N GLY A 364 -18.23 14.05 18.96
CA GLY A 364 -18.41 14.31 17.52
C GLY A 364 -19.26 15.54 17.21
N ARG A 365 -19.58 16.37 18.21
CA ARG A 365 -20.32 17.62 18.02
C ARG A 365 -19.39 18.81 18.13
N CYS A 366 -19.47 19.71 17.16
CA CYS A 366 -18.72 20.96 17.15
C CYS A 366 -19.64 22.10 16.73
N THR A 367 -19.47 23.25 17.39
CA THR A 367 -20.10 24.50 16.97
C THR A 367 -19.00 25.52 16.74
N ALA A 368 -18.94 26.09 15.54
CA ALA A 368 -17.95 27.10 15.18
C ALA A 368 -18.58 28.15 14.27
N GLY A 369 -18.22 29.41 14.46
CA GLY A 369 -18.46 30.44 13.47
C GLY A 369 -17.45 30.28 12.34
N LEU A 370 -17.90 30.36 11.09
CA LEU A 370 -17.05 30.29 9.90
C LEU A 370 -17.21 31.58 9.11
N ARG A 371 -16.09 32.10 8.60
CA ARG A 371 -16.07 33.24 7.67
C ARG A 371 -15.11 32.94 6.53
N LEU A 372 -15.54 33.13 5.29
CA LEU A 372 -14.73 32.98 4.08
C LEU A 372 -14.86 34.25 3.25
N LYS A 373 -13.73 34.87 2.92
CA LYS A 373 -13.65 36.12 2.16
C LYS A 373 -12.75 35.92 0.96
N THR A 374 -13.11 36.49 -0.19
CA THR A 374 -12.23 36.55 -1.36
C THR A 374 -12.38 37.87 -2.10
N ASP A 375 -11.31 38.34 -2.74
CA ASP A 375 -11.27 39.48 -3.67
C ASP A 375 -11.14 39.03 -5.13
N GLY A 376 -11.31 37.73 -5.41
CA GLY A 376 -11.15 37.13 -6.73
C GLY A 376 -9.74 36.62 -7.03
N VAL A 377 -8.72 37.17 -6.34
CA VAL A 377 -7.30 36.80 -6.51
C VAL A 377 -6.74 36.10 -5.27
N ARG A 378 -7.31 36.39 -4.10
CA ARG A 378 -6.94 35.83 -2.80
C ARG A 378 -8.18 35.44 -2.02
N ALA A 379 -8.04 34.42 -1.19
CA ALA A 379 -9.05 33.96 -0.26
C ALA A 379 -8.49 33.92 1.17
N TRP A 380 -9.35 34.27 2.14
CA TRP A 380 -9.08 34.20 3.57
C TRP A 380 -10.20 33.46 4.26
N GLY A 381 -9.86 32.48 5.10
CA GLY A 381 -10.79 31.84 6.02
C GLY A 381 -10.63 32.40 7.42
N ALA A 382 -11.66 32.29 8.24
CA ALA A 382 -11.56 32.46 9.69
C ALA A 382 -12.51 31.52 10.41
N VAL A 383 -12.04 30.98 11.53
CA VAL A 383 -12.81 30.16 12.46
C VAL A 383 -12.97 30.93 13.77
N ILE A 384 -14.21 31.12 14.17
CA ILE A 384 -14.60 31.87 15.37
C ILE A 384 -15.02 30.83 16.42
N ASP A 385 -14.25 30.77 17.50
CA ASP A 385 -14.60 29.99 18.68
C ASP A 385 -15.79 30.66 19.38
N MET A 386 -16.88 29.91 19.57
CA MET A 386 -18.11 30.46 20.15
C MET A 386 -18.02 30.69 21.65
N GLU A 387 -17.13 29.98 22.37
CA GLU A 387 -16.94 30.17 23.80
C GLU A 387 -16.01 31.34 24.08
N SER A 388 -14.84 31.36 23.44
CA SER A 388 -13.83 32.40 23.67
C SER A 388 -14.05 33.67 22.83
N LYS A 389 -14.90 33.61 21.80
CA LYS A 389 -15.05 34.63 20.74
C LYS A 389 -13.74 34.95 20.01
N ALA A 390 -12.70 34.13 20.18
CA ALA A 390 -11.44 34.32 19.48
C ALA A 390 -11.61 33.95 18.00
N GLU A 391 -11.24 34.88 17.12
CA GLU A 391 -11.18 34.64 15.68
C GLU A 391 -9.77 34.18 15.31
N ARG A 392 -9.69 33.02 14.65
CA ARG A 392 -8.44 32.48 14.11
C ARG A 392 -8.49 32.53 12.58
N GLN A 393 -7.61 33.32 11.99
CA GLN A 393 -7.55 33.54 10.55
C GLN A 393 -6.69 32.48 9.83
N ILE A 394 -7.10 32.07 8.62
CA ILE A 394 -6.47 31.09 7.74
C ILE A 394 -6.20 31.76 6.38
N GLY A 395 -5.00 31.62 5.83
CA GLY A 395 -4.60 32.26 4.57
C GLY A 395 -3.77 33.54 4.76
N PRO A 396 -3.56 34.36 3.70
CA PRO A 396 -4.19 34.28 2.38
C PRO A 396 -3.80 33.04 1.58
N LEU A 397 -4.74 32.58 0.76
CA LEU A 397 -4.54 31.59 -0.30
C LEU A 397 -4.70 32.30 -1.65
N GLU A 398 -3.78 32.09 -2.60
CA GLU A 398 -3.94 32.61 -3.97
C GLU A 398 -4.98 31.78 -4.73
N VAL A 399 -5.93 32.44 -5.37
CA VAL A 399 -7.04 31.82 -6.11
C VAL A 399 -7.30 32.60 -7.39
N ASN A 400 -7.89 31.98 -8.41
CA ASN A 400 -8.36 32.71 -9.60
C ASN A 400 -9.86 32.49 -9.75
N LEU A 401 -10.64 33.38 -9.11
CA LEU A 401 -12.09 33.32 -9.07
C LEU A 401 -12.70 34.50 -9.84
N PRO A 402 -12.74 34.46 -11.18
CA PRO A 402 -13.41 35.48 -11.97
C PRO A 402 -14.93 35.41 -11.75
N PRO A 403 -15.65 36.54 -11.73
CA PRO A 403 -17.11 36.55 -11.62
C PRO A 403 -17.76 35.85 -12.84
N PRO A 404 -18.99 35.31 -12.71
CA PRO A 404 -19.82 35.33 -11.51
C PRO A 404 -19.42 34.25 -10.48
N LEU A 405 -19.53 34.61 -9.20
CA LEU A 405 -19.18 33.76 -8.06
C LEU A 405 -20.41 33.08 -7.46
N GLU A 406 -20.32 31.79 -7.17
CA GLU A 406 -21.29 31.01 -6.39
C GLU A 406 -20.77 30.88 -4.96
N ALA A 407 -21.39 31.56 -4.00
CA ALA A 407 -20.99 31.57 -2.59
C ALA A 407 -22.03 30.86 -1.73
N GLY A 408 -21.63 29.91 -0.89
CA GLY A 408 -22.58 29.03 -0.23
C GLY A 408 -22.04 28.16 0.91
N ILE A 409 -22.94 27.38 1.47
CA ILE A 409 -22.70 26.34 2.47
C ILE A 409 -22.79 24.96 1.83
N PHE A 410 -21.98 24.01 2.30
CA PHE A 410 -21.98 22.66 1.77
C PHE A 410 -21.82 21.60 2.86
N ILE A 411 -22.28 20.39 2.54
CA ILE A 411 -21.92 19.15 3.22
C ILE A 411 -21.66 18.08 2.15
N ARG A 412 -20.70 17.19 2.37
CA ARG A 412 -20.48 16.06 1.47
C ARG A 412 -19.80 14.87 2.16
N PRO A 413 -20.14 13.63 1.76
CA PRO A 413 -19.35 12.46 2.12
C PRO A 413 -18.05 12.44 1.31
N ARG A 414 -16.91 12.14 1.94
CA ARG A 414 -15.63 11.91 1.23
C ARG A 414 -15.32 10.42 1.04
N SER A 415 -16.14 9.57 1.61
CA SER A 415 -16.05 8.12 1.54
C SER A 415 -17.46 7.52 1.46
N GLU A 416 -17.54 6.25 1.05
CA GLU A 416 -18.80 5.52 0.92
C GLU A 416 -19.60 5.42 2.23
N GLY A 417 -18.97 5.49 3.41
CA GLY A 417 -19.64 5.41 4.71
C GLY A 417 -19.72 6.73 5.49
N GLY A 418 -19.25 7.85 4.93
CA GLY A 418 -19.25 9.15 5.58
C GLY A 418 -20.67 9.67 5.83
N GLN A 419 -21.12 9.66 7.09
CA GLN A 419 -22.37 10.30 7.50
C GLN A 419 -22.09 11.46 8.46
N ALA A 420 -22.70 12.59 8.17
CA ALA A 420 -22.69 13.77 9.03
C ALA A 420 -23.99 14.52 8.87
N SER A 421 -24.37 15.23 9.93
CA SER A 421 -25.36 16.30 9.82
C SER A 421 -24.72 17.62 10.20
N ALA A 422 -24.96 18.66 9.40
CA ALA A 422 -24.50 20.01 9.67
C ALA A 422 -25.69 20.96 9.62
N CYS A 423 -25.86 21.76 10.66
CA CYS A 423 -26.85 22.82 10.74
C CYS A 423 -26.15 24.18 10.64
N PHE A 424 -26.65 25.03 9.76
CA PHE A 424 -26.11 26.36 9.49
C PHE A 424 -27.12 27.43 9.92
N ARG A 425 -26.66 28.41 10.69
CA ARG A 425 -27.45 29.58 11.16
C ARG A 425 -26.78 30.88 10.75
N ASP A 426 -27.56 31.95 10.77
CA ASP A 426 -27.11 33.32 10.54
C ASP A 426 -26.21 33.44 9.31
N PHE A 427 -26.62 32.81 8.20
CA PHE A 427 -25.86 32.82 6.95
C PHE A 427 -25.93 34.23 6.35
N LYS A 428 -24.77 34.85 6.16
CA LYS A 428 -24.63 36.21 5.65
C LYS A 428 -23.74 36.20 4.42
N VAL A 429 -24.10 37.00 3.41
CA VAL A 429 -23.33 37.20 2.18
C VAL A 429 -23.18 38.70 1.94
N SER A 430 -21.96 39.20 1.79
CA SER A 430 -21.69 40.56 1.28
C SER A 430 -21.56 40.54 -0.22
N ASP A 431 -22.25 41.46 -0.88
CA ASP A 431 -21.96 41.85 -2.26
C ASP A 431 -20.89 42.98 -2.24
N SER A 432 -20.45 43.48 -3.40
CA SER A 432 -19.27 44.36 -3.59
C SER A 432 -19.22 45.64 -2.74
N ASP A 433 -20.35 46.11 -2.22
CA ASP A 433 -20.46 47.36 -1.44
C ASP A 433 -20.18 47.18 0.06
N GLY A 434 -19.77 45.98 0.50
CA GLY A 434 -19.39 45.68 1.89
C GLY A 434 -20.56 45.51 2.87
N ALA A 435 -21.80 45.65 2.41
CA ALA A 435 -22.99 45.41 3.21
C ALA A 435 -23.32 43.90 3.24
N MET A 436 -23.21 43.28 4.43
CA MET A 436 -23.61 41.89 4.64
C MET A 436 -25.14 41.78 4.63
N THR A 437 -25.69 41.05 3.67
CA THR A 437 -27.11 40.68 3.66
C THR A 437 -27.30 39.39 4.46
N GLU A 438 -28.19 39.42 5.45
CA GLU A 438 -28.51 38.26 6.29
C GLU A 438 -29.66 37.44 5.69
N TYR A 439 -29.43 36.14 5.56
CA TYR A 439 -30.39 35.18 5.04
C TYR A 439 -30.94 34.35 6.20
N SER A 440 -32.19 34.61 6.59
CA SER A 440 -32.87 33.83 7.63
C SER A 440 -33.54 32.59 7.03
N PHE A 441 -33.18 31.39 7.50
CA PHE A 441 -33.87 30.14 7.18
C PHE A 441 -35.15 30.04 8.05
N ARG A 442 -36.34 30.35 7.52
CA ARG A 442 -37.60 30.30 8.29
C ARG A 442 -38.33 28.96 8.12
N VAL A 443 -38.71 28.35 9.24
CA VAL A 443 -39.47 27.09 9.32
C VAL A 443 -40.78 27.21 8.54
N GLY A 444 -41.04 26.29 7.60
CA GLY A 444 -42.33 26.16 6.91
C GLY A 444 -42.53 27.00 5.64
N ARG A 445 -41.54 27.76 5.16
CA ARG A 445 -41.54 28.34 3.80
C ARG A 445 -40.47 27.64 2.94
N LYS A 446 -40.81 27.36 1.67
CA LYS A 446 -39.80 27.04 0.64
C LYS A 446 -38.72 28.13 0.67
N VAL A 447 -37.45 27.75 0.54
CA VAL A 447 -36.35 28.71 0.32
C VAL A 447 -36.80 29.60 -0.85
N ASP A 448 -36.79 30.92 -0.67
CA ASP A 448 -37.20 31.86 -1.73
C ASP A 448 -36.32 31.61 -2.96
N HIS A 449 -36.89 30.97 -3.98
CA HIS A 449 -36.19 30.45 -5.15
C HIS A 449 -35.58 31.54 -6.04
N GLU A 450 -35.92 32.81 -5.82
CA GLU A 450 -35.47 33.91 -6.68
C GLU A 450 -34.02 34.36 -6.41
N SER A 451 -33.34 33.90 -5.35
CA SER A 451 -31.95 34.32 -5.07
C SER A 451 -30.96 33.24 -4.64
N LEU A 452 -31.42 32.06 -4.16
CA LEU A 452 -30.55 30.94 -3.79
C LEU A 452 -30.80 29.76 -4.73
N VAL A 453 -29.76 29.36 -5.46
CA VAL A 453 -29.82 28.20 -6.34
C VAL A 453 -29.53 26.94 -5.51
N LEU A 454 -30.56 26.12 -5.32
CA LEU A 454 -30.41 24.78 -4.74
C LEU A 454 -29.77 23.86 -5.79
N LYS A 455 -28.46 23.63 -5.67
CA LYS A 455 -27.75 22.66 -6.51
C LYS A 455 -27.76 21.30 -5.81
N MET A 456 -28.62 20.42 -6.34
CA MET A 456 -28.76 18.99 -6.03
C MET A 456 -28.76 18.61 -4.54
N LEU A 457 -29.93 18.75 -3.92
CA LEU A 457 -30.31 18.04 -2.70
C LEU A 457 -31.64 17.35 -2.97
N SER A 458 -31.79 16.08 -2.59
CA SER A 458 -33.13 15.49 -2.48
C SER A 458 -33.84 16.18 -1.33
N GLU A 459 -35.15 16.47 -1.46
CA GLU A 459 -35.92 17.15 -0.40
C GLU A 459 -35.76 16.46 0.97
N ASP A 460 -35.56 15.13 0.97
CA ASP A 460 -35.35 14.31 2.18
C ASP A 460 -34.03 14.56 2.94
N SER A 461 -33.07 15.26 2.33
CA SER A 461 -31.73 15.54 2.91
C SER A 461 -31.60 16.93 3.54
N LEU A 462 -32.66 17.74 3.44
CA LEU A 462 -32.76 19.10 3.94
C LEU A 462 -33.88 19.21 4.97
N SER A 463 -33.58 19.77 6.13
CA SER A 463 -34.61 20.13 7.10
C SER A 463 -34.33 21.53 7.65
N ILE A 464 -35.33 22.41 7.60
CA ILE A 464 -35.29 23.73 8.23
C ILE A 464 -35.95 23.59 9.60
N GLY A 465 -35.15 23.68 10.65
CA GLY A 465 -35.61 23.58 12.04
C GLY A 465 -35.42 24.89 12.81
N SER A 466 -35.71 24.86 14.12
CA SER A 466 -35.31 25.91 15.06
C SER A 466 -33.80 26.15 15.09
N ASP A 467 -33.04 25.16 14.59
CA ASP A 467 -31.59 25.13 14.58
C ASP A 467 -30.96 25.62 13.26
N GLY A 468 -31.76 26.22 12.36
CA GLY A 468 -31.32 26.71 11.06
C GLY A 468 -31.51 25.71 9.92
N LEU A 469 -30.71 25.85 8.86
CA LEU A 469 -30.70 24.91 7.74
C LEU A 469 -29.85 23.69 8.10
N CYS A 470 -30.49 22.55 8.34
CA CYS A 470 -29.79 21.30 8.59
C CYS A 470 -29.72 20.46 7.32
N MET A 471 -28.52 20.01 7.00
CA MET A 471 -28.19 19.16 5.87
C MET A 471 -27.65 17.83 6.38
N GLN A 472 -27.98 16.73 5.70
CA GLN A 472 -27.45 15.41 6.00
C GLN A 472 -26.69 14.84 4.80
N SER A 473 -25.45 14.38 5.02
CA SER A 473 -24.78 13.53 4.05
C SER A 473 -25.26 12.09 4.20
N TRP A 474 -25.72 11.50 3.09
CA TRP A 474 -26.07 10.09 3.02
C TRP A 474 -24.92 9.27 2.44
N PRO A 475 -24.80 7.97 2.82
CA PRO A 475 -23.86 7.05 2.18
C PRO A 475 -24.12 7.03 0.68
N LEU A 476 -23.05 7.03 -0.11
CA LEU A 476 -23.17 6.86 -1.55
C LEU A 476 -23.65 5.43 -1.82
N ASP A 477 -24.87 5.26 -2.31
CA ASP A 477 -25.21 4.02 -3.02
C ASP A 477 -24.22 3.87 -4.18
N SER A 478 -23.77 2.64 -4.43
CA SER A 478 -22.64 2.20 -5.28
C SER A 478 -22.66 2.59 -6.78
N GLY A 479 -23.33 3.68 -7.15
CA GLY A 479 -23.35 4.26 -8.48
C GLY A 479 -23.48 5.79 -8.54
N ARG A 480 -23.36 6.52 -7.41
CA ARG A 480 -23.32 8.00 -7.41
C ARG A 480 -21.87 8.50 -7.30
N ASP A 481 -21.54 9.50 -8.11
CA ASP A 481 -20.21 10.07 -8.23
C ASP A 481 -19.76 10.74 -6.90
N LEU A 482 -18.55 10.40 -6.42
CA LEU A 482 -17.91 10.92 -5.19
C LEU A 482 -17.77 12.46 -5.19
N LYS A 483 -17.95 13.10 -6.35
CA LYS A 483 -17.73 14.53 -6.57
C LYS A 483 -18.99 15.40 -6.37
N GLN A 484 -20.15 14.81 -6.06
CA GLN A 484 -21.37 15.60 -5.87
C GLN A 484 -21.37 16.33 -4.53
N THR A 485 -20.96 17.60 -4.57
CA THR A 485 -21.10 18.54 -3.45
C THR A 485 -22.57 18.88 -3.27
N GLN A 486 -23.13 18.58 -2.10
CA GLN A 486 -24.46 19.02 -1.73
C GLN A 486 -24.37 20.37 -1.04
N GLY A 487 -25.10 21.37 -1.51
CA GLY A 487 -24.98 22.72 -0.96
C GLY A 487 -26.05 23.69 -1.41
N VAL A 488 -26.12 24.82 -0.71
CA VAL A 488 -26.97 25.96 -1.06
C VAL A 488 -26.08 27.14 -1.39
N PHE A 489 -26.23 27.68 -2.60
CA PHE A 489 -25.34 28.71 -3.14
C PHE A 489 -26.13 29.93 -3.63
N LYS A 490 -25.55 31.12 -3.41
CA LYS A 490 -26.00 32.39 -3.99
C LYS A 490 -25.04 32.78 -5.12
N SER A 491 -25.58 33.16 -6.27
CA SER A 491 -24.79 33.77 -7.34
C SER A 491 -24.55 35.25 -7.04
N VAL A 492 -23.30 35.69 -7.16
CA VAL A 492 -22.83 37.05 -6.89
C VAL A 492 -22.05 37.54 -8.10
N ALA A 493 -22.45 38.69 -8.66
CA ALA A 493 -21.84 39.28 -9.85
C ALA A 493 -20.70 40.27 -9.49
N ALA A 494 -19.96 39.98 -8.42
CA ALA A 494 -18.88 40.84 -7.90
C ALA A 494 -17.53 40.13 -7.99
N GLU A 495 -16.45 40.91 -8.10
CA GLU A 495 -15.07 40.41 -8.08
C GLU A 495 -14.68 39.81 -6.72
N GLY A 496 -15.27 40.32 -5.63
CA GLY A 496 -15.07 39.80 -4.28
C GLY A 496 -16.39 39.47 -3.58
N VAL A 497 -16.33 38.52 -2.64
CA VAL A 497 -17.47 38.10 -1.81
C VAL A 497 -16.99 37.73 -0.41
N GLU A 498 -17.81 38.03 0.59
CA GLU A 498 -17.61 37.61 1.97
C GLU A 498 -18.83 36.83 2.45
N ILE A 499 -18.62 35.62 2.95
CA ILE A 499 -19.66 34.77 3.51
C ILE A 499 -19.35 34.39 4.96
N GLN A 500 -20.37 34.39 5.80
CA GLN A 500 -20.26 34.05 7.22
C GLN A 500 -21.44 33.18 7.65
N THR A 501 -21.21 32.22 8.54
CA THR A 501 -22.27 31.41 9.15
C THR A 501 -21.86 30.90 10.53
N LEU A 502 -22.85 30.55 11.35
CA LEU A 502 -22.66 29.69 12.50
C LEU A 502 -22.95 28.24 12.09
N MET A 503 -21.95 27.38 12.15
CA MET A 503 -22.08 25.97 11.81
C MET A 503 -22.07 25.11 13.08
N GLN A 504 -23.06 24.24 13.20
CA GLN A 504 -23.11 23.15 14.16
C GLN A 504 -23.04 21.83 13.41
N VAL A 505 -21.93 21.11 13.54
CA VAL A 505 -21.75 19.81 12.91
C VAL A 505 -21.85 18.70 13.94
N ASN A 506 -22.58 17.66 13.60
CA ASN A 506 -22.67 16.41 14.34
C ASN A 506 -22.11 15.32 13.43
N TRP A 507 -20.83 15.03 13.63
CA TRP A 507 -20.21 13.83 13.11
C TRP A 507 -20.90 12.66 13.79
N PHE A 508 -21.51 11.76 13.01
CA PHE A 508 -22.36 10.70 13.54
C PHE A 508 -21.64 9.92 14.65
N ASP A 509 -22.33 9.64 15.76
CA ASP A 509 -21.74 9.01 16.94
C ASP A 509 -21.17 7.63 16.61
N TRP A 510 -19.86 7.60 16.40
CA TRP A 510 -19.07 6.42 16.04
C TRP A 510 -19.13 5.30 17.08
N THR A 511 -19.68 5.56 18.26
CA THR A 511 -19.88 4.53 19.31
C THR A 511 -21.18 3.74 19.13
N ALA A 512 -22.10 4.13 18.25
CA ALA A 512 -23.36 3.41 18.05
C ALA A 512 -23.20 1.95 17.55
N PRO A 513 -22.26 1.63 16.63
CA PRO A 513 -21.94 0.23 16.28
C PRO A 513 -21.36 -0.55 17.46
N ILE A 514 -20.52 0.10 18.28
CA ILE A 514 -19.89 -0.49 19.47
C ILE A 514 -20.95 -0.77 20.56
N ARG A 515 -21.91 0.14 20.77
CA ARG A 515 -23.04 -0.08 21.68
C ARG A 515 -24.01 -1.16 21.20
N ARG A 516 -24.12 -1.39 19.88
CA ARG A 516 -24.86 -2.56 19.34
C ARG A 516 -24.10 -3.88 19.55
N LEU A 517 -22.76 -3.86 19.57
CA LEU A 517 -21.95 -5.01 19.98
C LEU A 517 -22.14 -5.35 21.47
N GLU A 518 -22.17 -4.35 22.34
CA GLU A 518 -22.40 -4.53 23.79
C GLU A 518 -23.81 -5.07 24.10
N LYS A 519 -24.81 -4.77 23.26
CA LYS A 519 -26.18 -5.28 23.42
C LYS A 519 -26.42 -6.70 22.90
N GLY A 520 -25.41 -7.36 22.33
CA GLY A 520 -25.49 -8.78 21.97
C GLY A 520 -26.23 -9.12 20.68
N ASP A 521 -26.64 -8.14 19.88
CA ASP A 521 -27.47 -8.37 18.69
C ASP A 521 -26.70 -8.95 17.47
N ASN A 522 -25.36 -9.04 17.53
CA ASN A 522 -24.51 -9.43 16.39
C ASN A 522 -23.58 -10.62 16.69
N TRP A 523 -24.14 -11.80 16.95
CA TRP A 523 -23.40 -13.07 17.09
C TRP A 523 -22.45 -13.37 15.92
N GLN A 524 -22.76 -12.87 14.72
CA GLN A 524 -21.95 -13.01 13.52
C GLN A 524 -20.56 -12.37 13.70
N VAL A 525 -20.47 -11.24 14.39
CA VAL A 525 -19.20 -10.52 14.61
C VAL A 525 -18.29 -11.26 15.60
N GLY A 526 -18.87 -11.88 16.64
CA GLY A 526 -18.14 -12.74 17.57
C GLY A 526 -17.57 -14.00 16.91
N LEU A 527 -18.37 -14.64 16.03
CA LEU A 527 -17.90 -15.77 15.22
C LEU A 527 -16.80 -15.32 14.24
N LEU A 528 -16.97 -14.21 13.54
CA LEU A 528 -15.99 -13.67 12.59
C LEU A 528 -14.67 -13.26 13.26
N GLY A 529 -14.71 -12.68 14.47
CA GLY A 529 -13.53 -12.40 15.29
C GLY A 529 -12.81 -13.68 15.74
N ALA A 530 -13.55 -14.70 16.15
CA ALA A 530 -12.98 -16.02 16.48
C ALA A 530 -12.32 -16.68 15.26
N PHE A 531 -12.90 -16.53 14.06
CA PHE A 531 -12.31 -17.01 12.81
C PHE A 531 -11.02 -16.26 12.44
N ALA A 532 -10.97 -14.93 12.61
CA ALA A 532 -9.78 -14.13 12.30
C ALA A 532 -8.59 -14.46 13.23
N LEU A 533 -8.85 -14.80 14.49
CA LEU A 533 -7.81 -15.16 15.46
C LEU A 533 -7.36 -16.63 15.37
N THR A 534 -8.09 -17.48 14.64
CA THR A 534 -7.81 -18.92 14.62
C THR A 534 -6.39 -19.26 14.14
N PRO A 535 -5.81 -18.66 13.08
CA PRO A 535 -4.45 -18.99 12.65
C PRO A 535 -3.40 -18.63 13.69
N TRP A 536 -3.62 -17.54 14.45
CA TRP A 536 -2.79 -17.14 15.59
C TRP A 536 -2.89 -18.13 16.75
N LEU A 537 -4.11 -18.55 17.10
CA LEU A 537 -4.31 -19.56 18.15
C LEU A 537 -3.67 -20.90 17.77
N LEU A 538 -3.83 -21.32 16.51
CA LEU A 538 -3.21 -22.54 15.99
C LEU A 538 -1.68 -22.44 15.98
N SER A 539 -1.11 -21.29 15.61
CA SER A 539 0.35 -21.10 15.59
C SER A 539 0.98 -21.04 16.99
N LEU A 540 0.19 -20.82 18.05
CA LEU A 540 0.66 -20.90 19.45
C LEU A 540 0.72 -22.34 19.99
N LEU A 541 -0.12 -23.26 19.51
CA LEU A 541 -0.17 -24.64 20.01
C LEU A 541 1.20 -25.37 19.99
N PRO A 542 2.03 -25.24 18.93
CA PRO A 542 3.35 -25.88 18.89
C PRO A 542 4.28 -25.49 20.03
N CYS A 543 4.15 -24.28 20.59
CA CYS A 543 4.95 -23.80 21.73
C CYS A 543 4.72 -24.61 23.01
N PHE A 544 3.58 -25.32 23.09
CA PHE A 544 3.23 -26.18 24.22
C PHE A 544 3.41 -27.68 23.92
N SER A 545 3.92 -28.02 22.73
CA SER A 545 4.17 -29.40 22.30
C SER A 545 5.62 -29.81 22.53
N GLY A 546 5.86 -30.99 23.11
CA GLY A 546 7.20 -31.40 23.57
C GLY A 546 8.26 -31.43 22.47
N THR A 547 7.92 -31.93 21.27
CA THR A 547 8.88 -32.10 20.16
C THR A 547 9.11 -30.82 19.34
N MET A 548 8.14 -29.91 19.29
CA MET A 548 8.20 -28.69 18.47
C MET A 548 8.34 -27.40 19.28
N LYS A 549 8.47 -27.47 20.61
CA LYS A 549 8.57 -26.27 21.47
C LYS A 549 9.68 -25.30 21.06
N LEU A 550 10.92 -25.76 20.96
CA LEU A 550 12.06 -24.88 20.66
C LEU A 550 12.03 -24.33 19.22
N PRO A 551 11.76 -25.13 18.17
CA PRO A 551 11.54 -24.60 16.82
C PRO A 551 10.40 -23.58 16.77
N ALA A 552 9.29 -23.86 17.45
CA ALA A 552 8.16 -22.96 17.47
C ALA A 552 8.47 -21.61 18.11
N LEU A 553 9.22 -21.61 19.22
CA LEU A 553 9.66 -20.38 19.88
C LEU A 553 10.59 -19.56 18.99
N ALA A 554 11.49 -20.19 18.23
CA ALA A 554 12.37 -19.47 17.30
C ALA A 554 11.59 -18.86 16.13
N LEU A 555 10.60 -19.57 15.57
CA LEU A 555 9.73 -19.05 14.52
C LEU A 555 8.87 -17.87 15.02
N TRP A 556 8.36 -17.95 16.27
CA TRP A 556 7.66 -16.84 16.91
C TRP A 556 8.57 -15.65 17.18
N ALA A 557 9.80 -15.88 17.63
CA ALA A 557 10.79 -14.82 17.80
C ALA A 557 11.06 -14.09 16.48
N ALA A 558 11.11 -14.80 15.35
CA ALA A 558 11.23 -14.19 14.02
C ALA A 558 10.00 -13.35 13.65
N ILE A 559 8.78 -13.83 13.93
CA ILE A 559 7.53 -13.06 13.76
C ILE A 559 7.56 -11.76 14.57
N LEU A 560 7.83 -11.87 15.87
CA LEU A 560 7.82 -10.72 16.77
C LEU A 560 8.92 -9.71 16.42
N PHE A 561 10.12 -10.18 16.08
CA PHE A 561 11.21 -9.30 15.66
C PHE A 561 10.88 -8.57 14.35
N SER A 562 10.25 -9.24 13.39
CA SER A 562 9.81 -8.61 12.15
C SER A 562 8.72 -7.55 12.37
N ILE A 563 7.75 -7.83 13.24
CA ILE A 563 6.71 -6.85 13.61
C ILE A 563 7.36 -5.65 14.33
N ALA A 564 8.18 -5.90 15.34
CA ALA A 564 8.84 -4.85 16.12
C ALA A 564 9.77 -3.98 15.28
N SER A 565 10.56 -4.57 14.38
CA SER A 565 11.45 -3.82 13.49
C SER A 565 10.69 -2.89 12.53
N HIS A 566 9.52 -3.30 12.04
CA HIS A 566 8.66 -2.41 11.24
C HIS A 566 7.97 -1.34 12.08
N SER A 567 7.62 -1.60 13.35
CA SER A 567 7.10 -0.57 14.25
C SER A 567 8.12 0.53 14.58
N LEU A 568 9.41 0.23 14.48
CA LEU A 568 10.49 1.16 14.78
C LEU A 568 10.97 1.96 13.55
N LEU A 569 10.52 1.59 12.35
CA LEU A 569 10.85 2.28 11.10
C LEU A 569 9.60 3.02 10.62
N PRO A 570 9.57 4.37 10.63
CA PRO A 570 8.46 5.13 10.10
C PRO A 570 8.48 5.03 8.58
N TYR A 571 7.85 3.97 8.07
CA TYR A 571 7.40 3.96 6.69
C TYR A 571 6.11 4.77 6.65
N ASP A 572 6.12 5.84 5.86
CA ASP A 572 4.87 6.37 5.34
C ASP A 572 4.25 5.22 4.52
N THR A 573 3.24 4.54 5.07
CA THR A 573 2.41 3.62 4.30
C THR A 573 1.59 4.47 3.34
N GLY A 574 2.26 5.03 2.32
CA GLY A 574 1.65 5.76 1.24
C GLY A 574 0.57 4.89 0.63
N GLY A 575 -0.66 5.39 0.67
CA GLY A 575 -1.83 4.76 0.08
C GLY A 575 -2.49 3.70 0.95
N ASP A 576 -3.53 4.10 1.66
CA ASP A 576 -4.60 3.21 2.14
C ASP A 576 -5.36 2.49 0.99
N ARG A 577 -4.89 2.57 -0.27
CA ARG A 577 -5.59 2.15 -1.50
C ARG A 577 -4.99 0.92 -2.20
N LEU A 578 -3.93 0.31 -1.65
CA LEU A 578 -3.25 -0.82 -2.29
C LEU A 578 -3.93 -2.17 -2.03
N LEU A 579 -3.94 -3.04 -3.05
CA LEU A 579 -4.54 -4.38 -3.01
C LEU A 579 -4.10 -5.17 -1.77
N LEU A 580 -5.01 -6.01 -1.29
CA LEU A 580 -4.96 -6.60 0.03
C LEU A 580 -3.70 -7.41 0.49
N PRO A 581 -2.87 -8.00 -0.39
CA PRO A 581 -1.61 -8.61 0.00
C PRO A 581 -0.48 -7.58 0.18
N LEU A 582 -0.57 -6.41 -0.47
CA LEU A 582 0.50 -5.41 -0.48
C LEU A 582 0.71 -4.75 0.88
N TYR A 583 -0.35 -4.63 1.69
CA TYR A 583 -0.24 -4.04 3.03
C TYR A 583 0.65 -4.85 3.98
N VAL A 584 0.81 -6.16 3.71
CA VAL A 584 1.58 -7.07 4.55
C VAL A 584 2.85 -7.57 3.85
N ARG A 585 3.18 -6.99 2.69
CA ARG A 585 4.37 -7.37 1.88
C ARG A 585 5.66 -7.34 2.69
N TYR A 586 5.77 -6.36 3.58
CA TYR A 586 6.89 -6.16 4.49
C TYR A 586 7.13 -7.31 5.47
N HIS A 587 6.14 -8.19 5.66
CA HIS A 587 6.22 -9.37 6.50
C HIS A 587 6.04 -10.68 5.72
N ALA A 588 6.00 -10.63 4.39
CA ALA A 588 5.67 -11.79 3.54
C ALA A 588 6.61 -12.97 3.78
N GLU A 589 7.91 -12.72 3.98
CA GLU A 589 8.87 -13.80 4.25
C GLU A 589 8.55 -14.53 5.55
N VAL A 590 8.25 -13.79 6.60
CA VAL A 590 8.00 -14.33 7.94
C VAL A 590 6.62 -14.99 8.02
N ILE A 591 5.63 -14.47 7.30
CA ILE A 591 4.33 -15.11 7.14
C ILE A 591 4.49 -16.53 6.57
N LEU A 592 5.24 -16.66 5.48
CA LEU A 592 5.32 -17.92 4.75
C LEU A 592 6.32 -18.90 5.36
N LEU A 593 7.43 -18.41 5.92
CA LEU A 593 8.46 -19.24 6.54
C LEU A 593 8.19 -19.60 8.00
N CYS A 594 7.41 -18.79 8.73
CA CYS A 594 7.17 -19.00 10.15
C CYS A 594 5.70 -19.29 10.45
N LEU A 595 4.79 -18.40 10.05
CA LEU A 595 3.37 -18.52 10.44
C LEU A 595 2.72 -19.77 9.82
N ILE A 596 2.90 -20.03 8.52
CA ILE A 596 2.31 -21.22 7.87
C ILE A 596 2.79 -22.53 8.52
N PRO A 597 4.09 -22.78 8.73
CA PRO A 597 4.55 -23.98 9.45
C PRO A 597 3.99 -24.12 10.87
N LEU A 598 3.90 -23.02 11.61
CA LEU A 598 3.33 -23.03 12.96
C LEU A 598 1.84 -23.39 12.94
N THR A 599 1.05 -22.76 12.08
CA THR A 599 -0.38 -23.05 11.93
C THR A 599 -0.61 -24.48 11.46
N ALA A 600 0.18 -24.97 10.51
CA ALA A 600 0.16 -26.35 10.04
C ALA A 600 0.44 -27.34 11.18
N GLN A 601 1.47 -27.08 12.00
CA GLN A 601 1.78 -27.92 13.14
C GLN A 601 0.66 -27.89 14.20
N GLY A 602 0.06 -26.72 14.45
CA GLY A 602 -1.11 -26.59 15.32
C GLY A 602 -2.28 -27.47 14.89
N LEU A 603 -2.57 -27.50 13.59
CA LEU A 603 -3.60 -28.37 13.01
C LEU A 603 -3.28 -29.86 13.20
N LEU A 604 -2.01 -30.26 13.03
CA LEU A 604 -1.59 -31.64 13.28
C LEU A 604 -1.74 -32.03 14.75
N ILE A 605 -1.39 -31.14 15.68
CA ILE A 605 -1.57 -31.36 17.12
C ILE A 605 -3.06 -31.56 17.47
N LEU A 606 -3.95 -30.72 16.91
CA LEU A 606 -5.39 -30.89 17.09
C LEU A 606 -5.87 -32.19 16.47
N TYR A 607 -5.43 -32.52 15.26
CA TYR A 607 -5.79 -33.76 14.58
C TYR A 607 -5.40 -34.98 15.42
N ASP A 608 -4.15 -35.06 15.90
CA ASP A 608 -3.70 -36.20 16.70
C ASP A 608 -4.44 -36.30 18.05
N LYS A 609 -4.76 -35.15 18.67
CA LYS A 609 -5.52 -35.10 19.94
C LYS A 609 -6.98 -35.54 19.79
N PHE A 610 -7.66 -35.14 18.72
CA PHE A 610 -9.10 -35.39 18.55
C PHE A 610 -9.41 -36.65 17.73
N VAL A 611 -8.61 -36.95 16.71
CA VAL A 611 -8.84 -38.06 15.76
C VAL A 611 -8.02 -39.30 16.11
N GLY A 612 -6.77 -39.12 16.50
CA GLY A 612 -5.81 -40.22 16.68
C GLY A 612 -6.23 -41.27 17.72
N ARG A 613 -7.15 -40.94 18.64
CA ARG A 613 -7.61 -41.83 19.72
C ARG A 613 -9.10 -42.18 19.70
N SER A 614 -9.87 -41.75 18.69
CA SER A 614 -11.34 -41.90 18.73
C SER A 614 -11.91 -42.67 17.54
N THR A 615 -12.80 -43.62 17.85
CA THR A 615 -13.65 -44.33 16.88
C THR A 615 -14.86 -43.52 16.42
N SER A 616 -15.17 -42.40 17.10
CA SER A 616 -16.34 -41.57 16.80
C SER A 616 -16.16 -40.79 15.49
N ARG A 617 -17.11 -40.96 14.55
CA ARG A 617 -17.14 -40.25 13.26
C ARG A 617 -17.15 -38.72 13.45
N TRP A 618 -17.84 -38.21 14.47
CA TRP A 618 -17.95 -36.77 14.74
C TRP A 618 -16.62 -36.10 15.12
N ARG A 619 -15.71 -36.83 15.78
CA ARG A 619 -14.38 -36.28 16.13
C ARG A 619 -13.45 -36.15 14.95
N LYS A 620 -13.74 -36.84 13.83
CA LYS A 620 -13.05 -36.66 12.54
C LYS A 620 -13.56 -35.43 11.79
N VAL A 621 -14.83 -35.09 11.93
CA VAL A 621 -15.45 -33.94 11.24
C VAL A 621 -14.72 -32.64 11.57
N ILE A 622 -14.38 -32.38 12.84
CA ILE A 622 -13.79 -31.10 13.28
C ILE A 622 -12.49 -30.72 12.52
N PRO A 623 -11.42 -31.54 12.51
CA PRO A 623 -10.19 -31.15 11.81
C PRO A 623 -10.32 -31.21 10.28
N TYR A 624 -11.15 -32.08 9.71
CA TYR A 624 -11.43 -32.07 8.27
C TYR A 624 -12.20 -30.81 7.87
N SER A 625 -13.20 -30.41 8.65
CA SER A 625 -13.92 -29.15 8.44
C SER A 625 -12.99 -27.95 8.58
N ALA A 626 -12.10 -27.91 9.58
CA ALA A 626 -11.10 -26.84 9.70
C ALA A 626 -10.19 -26.76 8.47
N PHE A 627 -9.74 -27.91 7.94
CA PHE A 627 -8.92 -27.97 6.74
C PHE A 627 -9.68 -27.57 5.47
N VAL A 628 -10.92 -28.03 5.29
CA VAL A 628 -11.76 -27.64 4.15
C VAL A 628 -12.09 -26.15 4.19
N LEU A 629 -12.39 -25.60 5.36
CA LEU A 629 -12.59 -24.16 5.56
C LEU A 629 -11.30 -23.36 5.27
N LEU A 630 -10.13 -23.92 5.63
CA LEU A 630 -8.83 -23.33 5.26
C LEU A 630 -8.70 -23.20 3.74
N LEU A 631 -8.89 -24.29 3.02
CA LEU A 631 -8.81 -24.30 1.56
C LEU A 631 -9.87 -23.41 0.88
N ALA A 632 -11.11 -23.48 1.35
CA ALA A 632 -12.21 -22.69 0.81
C ALA A 632 -11.95 -21.19 0.98
N ASN A 633 -11.48 -20.76 2.15
CA ASN A 633 -11.14 -19.36 2.40
C ASN A 633 -9.94 -18.89 1.59
N SER A 634 -8.89 -19.70 1.44
CA SER A 634 -7.77 -19.35 0.55
C SER A 634 -8.26 -19.15 -0.90
N GLY A 635 -9.17 -20.01 -1.38
CA GLY A 635 -9.81 -19.86 -2.70
C GLY A 635 -10.70 -18.62 -2.82
N LEU A 636 -11.51 -18.32 -1.79
CA LEU A 636 -12.34 -17.11 -1.74
C LEU A 636 -11.50 -15.83 -1.66
N ALA A 637 -10.41 -15.85 -0.90
CA ALA A 637 -9.46 -14.75 -0.84
C ALA A 637 -8.79 -14.55 -2.20
N GLY A 638 -8.38 -15.62 -2.88
CA GLY A 638 -7.91 -15.57 -4.27
C GLY A 638 -8.93 -14.92 -5.21
N LYS A 639 -10.20 -15.37 -5.17
CA LYS A 639 -11.28 -14.76 -5.96
C LYS A 639 -11.47 -13.27 -5.65
N ARG A 640 -11.39 -12.89 -4.37
CA ARG A 640 -11.46 -11.49 -3.96
C ARG A 640 -10.29 -10.68 -4.48
N LEU A 641 -9.07 -11.22 -4.46
CA LEU A 641 -7.91 -10.57 -5.06
C LEU A 641 -8.13 -10.30 -6.55
N PHE A 642 -8.63 -11.27 -7.31
CA PHE A 642 -8.98 -11.07 -8.72
C PHE A 642 -10.06 -10.02 -8.93
N LYS A 643 -11.11 -10.02 -8.09
CA LYS A 643 -12.21 -9.05 -8.18
C LYS A 643 -11.77 -7.64 -7.79
N GLU A 644 -10.99 -7.50 -6.72
CA GLU A 644 -10.44 -6.23 -6.28
C GLU A 644 -9.41 -5.70 -7.27
N SER A 645 -8.62 -6.54 -7.94
CA SER A 645 -7.75 -6.08 -9.02
C SER A 645 -8.53 -5.57 -10.23
N GLU A 646 -9.67 -6.18 -10.55
CA GLU A 646 -10.57 -5.71 -11.61
C GLU A 646 -11.20 -4.34 -11.26
N ILE A 647 -11.67 -4.20 -10.01
CA ILE A 647 -12.29 -2.95 -9.52
C ILE A 647 -11.25 -1.84 -9.32
N HIS A 648 -10.11 -2.12 -8.70
CA HIS A 648 -9.07 -1.10 -8.48
C HIS A 648 -8.28 -0.79 -9.75
N GLY A 649 -8.17 -1.73 -10.69
CA GLY A 649 -7.78 -1.41 -12.06
C GLY A 649 -8.66 -0.32 -12.66
N SER A 650 -9.96 -0.31 -12.34
CA SER A 650 -10.93 0.69 -12.81
C SER A 650 -11.09 1.96 -11.94
N GLN A 651 -10.64 1.96 -10.68
CA GLN A 651 -10.84 3.06 -9.72
C GLN A 651 -9.66 4.03 -9.57
N TRP A 652 -8.52 3.73 -10.18
CA TRP A 652 -7.66 4.82 -10.61
C TRP A 652 -8.41 5.45 -11.80
N ASP A 653 -8.82 6.72 -11.69
CA ASP A 653 -9.59 7.49 -12.70
C ASP A 653 -8.90 7.59 -14.09
N SER A 654 -7.89 6.77 -14.36
CA SER A 654 -7.31 6.50 -15.66
C SER A 654 -7.56 5.01 -15.96
N PRO A 655 -8.29 4.63 -17.02
CA PRO A 655 -8.63 3.24 -17.30
C PRO A 655 -7.41 2.32 -17.18
N PRO A 656 -7.57 1.07 -16.68
CA PRO A 656 -6.48 0.16 -16.33
C PRO A 656 -5.49 -0.13 -17.47
N GLY A 657 -5.83 0.23 -18.71
CA GLY A 657 -4.96 0.13 -19.87
C GLY A 657 -3.91 1.24 -20.00
N ILE A 658 -4.09 2.43 -19.44
CA ILE A 658 -3.22 3.59 -19.78
C ILE A 658 -1.76 3.41 -19.31
N ARG A 659 -1.55 2.80 -18.12
CA ARG A 659 -0.23 2.70 -17.47
C ARG A 659 0.68 1.62 -18.08
N SER A 660 0.10 0.51 -18.54
CA SER A 660 0.81 -0.64 -19.12
C SER A 660 0.90 -0.58 -20.65
N THR A 661 -0.10 0.03 -21.31
CA THR A 661 -0.14 0.06 -22.77
C THR A 661 0.70 1.16 -23.37
N LEU A 662 1.05 2.24 -22.66
CA LEU A 662 1.82 3.33 -23.27
C LEU A 662 3.13 2.85 -23.95
N PRO A 663 3.98 2.01 -23.32
CA PRO A 663 5.10 1.38 -24.02
C PRO A 663 4.69 0.63 -25.28
N GLN A 664 3.61 -0.15 -25.23
CA GLN A 664 3.13 -0.93 -26.36
C GLN A 664 2.54 -0.05 -27.48
N MET A 665 1.76 0.97 -27.14
CA MET A 665 1.25 1.98 -28.06
C MET A 665 2.40 2.72 -28.75
N VAL A 666 3.48 2.99 -28.01
CA VAL A 666 4.69 3.60 -28.55
C VAL A 666 5.44 2.62 -29.48
N GLU A 667 5.56 1.34 -29.11
CA GLU A 667 6.15 0.32 -29.98
C GLU A 667 5.38 0.15 -31.29
N ASP A 668 4.04 0.21 -31.25
CA ASP A 668 3.18 0.12 -32.43
C ASP A 668 3.40 1.27 -33.43
N LEU A 669 3.98 2.39 -32.98
CA LEU A 669 4.38 3.51 -33.85
C LEU A 669 5.70 3.24 -34.62
N ASN A 670 6.40 2.13 -34.32
CA ASN A 670 7.76 1.83 -34.80
C ASN A 670 8.70 3.05 -34.61
N PRO A 671 8.94 3.45 -33.36
CA PRO A 671 9.44 4.78 -33.06
C PRO A 671 10.92 4.91 -33.42
N GLU A 672 11.27 5.99 -34.10
CA GLU A 672 12.66 6.48 -34.19
C GLU A 672 12.68 7.96 -33.83
N HIS A 673 13.56 8.33 -32.89
CA HIS A 673 13.72 9.70 -32.40
C HIS A 673 12.41 10.39 -31.99
N ILE A 674 11.62 9.76 -31.13
CA ILE A 674 10.39 10.36 -30.60
C ILE A 674 10.58 10.90 -29.18
N VAL A 675 9.73 11.84 -28.79
CA VAL A 675 9.54 12.25 -27.39
C VAL A 675 8.06 12.13 -27.05
N VAL A 676 7.78 11.53 -25.90
CA VAL A 676 6.42 11.36 -25.37
C VAL A 676 6.27 12.19 -24.11
N PHE A 677 5.49 13.26 -24.22
CA PHE A 677 5.11 14.10 -23.09
C PHE A 677 3.98 13.43 -22.33
N VAL A 678 4.16 13.23 -21.02
CA VAL A 678 3.20 12.56 -20.13
C VAL A 678 2.62 13.61 -19.17
N SER A 679 1.31 13.85 -19.26
CA SER A 679 0.63 14.87 -18.44
C SER A 679 0.42 14.44 -16.98
N PHE A 680 0.75 15.32 -16.03
CA PHE A 680 0.61 15.13 -14.58
C PHE A 680 -0.83 14.89 -14.10
N GLU A 681 -1.82 15.20 -14.93
CA GLU A 681 -3.23 14.84 -14.71
C GLU A 681 -3.43 13.33 -14.51
N HIS A 682 -2.46 12.49 -14.90
CA HIS A 682 -2.45 11.04 -14.67
C HIS A 682 -1.91 10.60 -13.29
N GLY A 683 -1.72 11.54 -12.36
CA GLY A 683 -1.64 11.24 -10.92
C GLY A 683 -0.27 10.78 -10.41
N GLY A 684 0.80 11.55 -10.64
CA GLY A 684 2.09 11.40 -9.95
C GLY A 684 2.76 10.02 -10.07
N SER A 685 2.41 9.26 -11.11
CA SER A 685 2.92 7.91 -11.35
C SER A 685 4.37 7.94 -11.87
N PRO A 686 5.12 6.82 -11.87
CA PRO A 686 6.43 6.78 -12.52
C PRO A 686 6.31 6.86 -14.06
N LEU A 687 7.32 7.42 -14.74
CA LEU A 687 7.41 7.29 -16.21
C LEU A 687 7.67 5.83 -16.58
N PRO A 688 7.21 5.37 -17.75
CA PRO A 688 7.57 4.07 -18.25
C PRO A 688 9.09 3.92 -18.40
N ILE A 689 9.62 2.77 -18.00
CA ILE A 689 11.00 2.42 -18.31
C ILE A 689 10.97 1.75 -19.68
N GLY A 690 11.27 2.55 -20.71
CA GLY A 690 11.42 2.07 -22.09
C GLY A 690 12.53 1.00 -22.23
N SER A 691 12.65 0.43 -23.42
CA SER A 691 13.65 -0.58 -23.79
C SER A 691 15.10 -0.14 -23.54
N SER A 692 16.07 -1.06 -23.69
CA SER A 692 17.50 -0.72 -23.62
C SER A 692 17.98 0.26 -24.70
N GLN A 693 17.16 0.53 -25.72
CA GLN A 693 17.41 1.54 -26.75
C GLN A 693 16.82 2.91 -26.41
N ASP A 694 16.04 2.98 -25.34
CA ASP A 694 15.36 4.20 -24.90
C ASP A 694 16.17 4.91 -23.81
N TYR A 695 15.82 6.16 -23.56
CA TYR A 695 16.37 6.92 -22.44
C TYR A 695 15.87 6.31 -21.11
N PRO A 696 16.70 6.16 -20.05
CA PRO A 696 18.07 6.67 -19.87
C PRO A 696 19.20 5.66 -20.22
N PHE A 697 18.89 4.56 -20.90
CA PHE A 697 19.90 3.55 -21.23
C PHE A 697 20.76 3.96 -22.44
N GLN A 698 20.21 4.79 -23.32
CA GLN A 698 20.96 5.49 -24.35
C GLN A 698 21.06 6.99 -24.03
N PRO A 699 22.15 7.65 -24.44
CA PRO A 699 22.25 9.11 -24.45
C PRO A 699 21.04 9.78 -25.13
N LEU A 700 20.69 10.99 -24.67
CA LEU A 700 19.48 11.70 -25.09
C LEU A 700 19.41 11.96 -26.61
N ASP A 701 20.54 12.06 -27.31
CA ASP A 701 20.62 12.23 -28.76
C ASP A 701 20.34 10.93 -29.52
N SER A 702 20.87 9.81 -29.05
CA SER A 702 20.75 8.49 -29.68
C SER A 702 19.54 7.66 -29.24
N ALA A 703 18.87 8.05 -28.15
CA ALA A 703 17.73 7.33 -27.62
C ALA A 703 16.57 7.26 -28.62
N ARG A 704 15.98 6.07 -28.76
CA ARG A 704 14.84 5.85 -29.64
C ARG A 704 13.59 6.56 -29.12
N VAL A 705 13.25 6.33 -27.86
CA VAL A 705 12.14 6.99 -27.14
C VAL A 705 12.65 7.77 -25.93
N VAL A 706 12.07 8.94 -25.66
CA VAL A 706 12.23 9.68 -24.40
C VAL A 706 10.85 9.96 -23.81
N TYR A 707 10.64 9.60 -22.55
CA TYR A 707 9.45 9.96 -21.78
C TYR A 707 9.75 11.20 -20.94
N PHE A 708 8.84 12.17 -20.90
CA PHE A 708 9.03 13.44 -20.19
C PHE A 708 7.73 13.88 -19.49
N TRP A 709 7.79 14.17 -18.19
CA TRP A 709 6.65 14.69 -17.44
C TRP A 709 6.38 16.17 -17.77
N ILE A 710 5.11 16.53 -17.99
CA ILE A 710 4.66 17.93 -18.05
C ILE A 710 3.50 18.16 -17.09
N ASP A 711 3.50 19.32 -16.43
CA ASP A 711 2.46 19.71 -15.48
C ASP A 711 1.15 20.03 -16.21
N LYS A 712 1.24 20.77 -17.32
CA LYS A 712 0.10 21.06 -18.18
C LYS A 712 0.39 20.69 -19.62
N PRO A 713 -0.58 20.07 -20.33
CA PRO A 713 -0.46 19.82 -21.76
C PRO A 713 -0.01 21.05 -22.56
N SER A 714 -0.47 22.26 -22.21
CA SER A 714 -0.12 23.50 -22.91
C SER A 714 1.38 23.87 -22.88
N GLU A 715 2.15 23.29 -21.96
CA GLU A 715 3.58 23.64 -21.75
C GLU A 715 4.53 22.79 -22.62
N TRP A 716 4.01 21.83 -23.40
CA TRP A 716 4.86 20.91 -24.18
C TRP A 716 5.81 21.63 -25.15
N LYS A 717 5.39 22.76 -25.75
CA LYS A 717 6.18 23.48 -26.76
C LYS A 717 7.47 24.06 -26.21
N SER A 718 7.41 24.69 -25.03
CA SER A 718 8.61 25.27 -24.40
C SER A 718 9.62 24.20 -24.02
N GLU A 719 9.15 23.05 -23.50
CA GLU A 719 10.01 21.92 -23.15
C GLU A 719 10.60 21.25 -24.40
N TYR A 720 9.81 21.16 -25.47
CA TYR A 720 10.26 20.63 -26.76
C TYR A 720 11.40 21.46 -27.36
N GLU A 721 11.23 22.78 -27.42
CA GLU A 721 12.25 23.70 -27.93
C GLU A 721 13.52 23.69 -27.07
N HIS A 722 13.40 23.42 -25.77
CA HIS A 722 14.56 23.41 -24.87
C HIS A 722 15.38 22.11 -24.94
N TYR A 723 14.71 20.94 -24.98
CA TYR A 723 15.39 19.64 -24.82
C TYR A 723 15.34 18.72 -26.04
N PHE A 724 14.37 18.90 -26.94
CA PHE A 724 13.94 17.83 -27.86
C PHE A 724 13.86 18.24 -29.32
N ILE A 725 14.45 19.38 -29.70
CA ILE A 725 14.53 19.82 -31.10
C ILE A 725 15.07 18.68 -31.97
N GLY A 726 14.32 18.35 -33.03
CA GLY A 726 14.65 17.28 -33.97
C GLY A 726 14.00 15.93 -33.65
N ARG A 727 13.28 15.79 -32.52
CA ARG A 727 12.46 14.62 -32.21
C ARG A 727 11.02 14.80 -32.66
N ILE A 728 10.28 13.71 -32.88
CA ILE A 728 8.84 13.77 -33.17
C ILE A 728 8.07 13.84 -31.85
N PRO A 729 7.32 14.92 -31.56
CA PRO A 729 6.61 15.07 -30.30
C PRO A 729 5.26 14.35 -30.31
N TYR A 730 5.00 13.64 -29.22
CA TYR A 730 3.71 13.04 -28.90
C TYR A 730 3.26 13.50 -27.52
N LEU A 731 1.96 13.70 -27.36
CA LEU A 731 1.33 13.94 -26.06
C LEU A 731 0.54 12.72 -25.67
N TYR A 732 0.74 12.29 -24.43
CA TYR A 732 -0.08 11.29 -23.78
C TYR A 732 -0.98 11.95 -22.73
N ASP A 733 -2.28 11.98 -23.04
CA ASP A 733 -3.33 12.56 -22.21
C ASP A 733 -4.53 11.59 -22.06
N HIS A 734 -5.62 12.06 -21.46
CA HIS A 734 -6.84 11.28 -21.21
C HIS A 734 -7.53 10.79 -22.48
N TYR A 735 -7.21 11.37 -23.64
CA TYR A 735 -7.72 10.93 -24.94
C TYR A 735 -6.81 9.89 -25.60
N GLY A 736 -5.64 9.58 -25.03
CA GLY A 736 -4.68 8.61 -25.55
C GLY A 736 -3.37 9.24 -26.02
N LEU A 737 -2.67 8.54 -26.92
CA LEU A 737 -1.39 8.98 -27.48
C LEU A 737 -1.64 9.70 -28.82
N HIS A 738 -1.34 10.99 -28.87
CA HIS A 738 -1.57 11.82 -30.06
C HIS A 738 -0.26 12.46 -30.51
N ARG A 739 -0.08 12.53 -31.83
CA ARG A 739 1.06 13.26 -32.41
C ARG A 739 0.80 14.76 -32.30
N LEU A 740 1.82 15.50 -31.87
CA LEU A 740 1.78 16.96 -31.83
C LEU A 740 2.37 17.52 -33.13
N GLU A 741 1.75 18.57 -33.67
CA GLU A 741 2.31 19.32 -34.80
C GLU A 741 3.38 20.28 -34.27
N SER A 742 4.64 19.98 -34.62
CA SER A 742 5.84 20.76 -34.28
C SER A 742 5.92 22.05 -35.06
#